data_AF-A0A5Q2TKC2-F1
#
_entry.id   AF-A0A5Q2TKC2-F1
#
_cell.length_a   1.000
_cell.length_b   1.000
_cell.length_c   1.000
_cell.angle_alpha   90.00
_cell.angle_beta   90.00
_cell.angle_gamma   90.00
#
_symmetry.space_group_name_H-M   'P 1'
#
loop_
_entity.id
_entity.type
_entity.pdbx_description
1 polymer ?
#
loop_
_entity_poly.entity_id
_entity_poly.type
_entity_poly.pdbx_seq_one_letter_code
_entity_poly.pdbx_strand_id
1 'polypeptide(L)'
;MKSVEGKTLICSHKQKINIYLSQNELPAVKIAAHNLTKDIYQVCGAIGEVTDGEGKIVIGAIANNIAIKKKLEDKEIHTECLQDGEGNYRWEGYLIQEKDGILYILGTDRRGTIFGIYEFSKMIGVSPWYFFADVPVKKHDSILIDRGHKTSSYPSVQYRGIFLNDEEQLDAWAKAHTNDNTIGPETYVHIFELLLRLKANYIWPAMHVNYFNENPENGRLAEEMGIVVGTSHCDMLLRSNQNEWEPWLEKKGYEEVSYDYSIPGRNREILQEYWRESVEQNKDYEVCYTVGMRGVHDFGFKTDEIDHNTNLNMEEKKQEKVKLLGNIIKDQRNILKDVLGKKNREEALQTFIPYKEVLPLYDAGLELPDDVTLMWVDDNFGYMRRYPDSKEQKRSGGHGIYFHNSYWAHPGMSYLYINSIPMAHTGNELKKCYDNGIRKIWVLNVGALKPLEQDIEYFLTYGWEAGKEDAVTKDTSKFTEKWIDFNFSGDYGKRAADLYNRFTQITNVCKIEHLTGDKFSQTIYGDEAGVRVNKLKEIYDEANKMYFELPQNERESFFQLFLMKIHASYYANAEFYFADRSNLSYEQGKMQSADHYITKSREMMDYRRSMLHFYNKIMSGGKWDRILTPESFSPPPTAMYPAGTPALKIEQPGSNIIVWGERTPETNQKIIFDSYGMDVKWFEIFNTGAESFDFTVDISSCNEWVEVSEGFGTVIDEKRILIKLKEKCINEDKRGKIVIKTSPDEKEYQIDVFANCREDIPEHFNGHVEADGFVSMKADHFIFDRTSSDNRWQIIEDMGRMDGNVIEAAGSGYPDGNDVQNNASVNYQFLLRSKGHFLLEIHRFLTLNSTGKIRFAVSIDDMDPLIIETETNDEWRGNWRDAVLNNGEKLYVSLPFMNSGVHKLNIYMIDRYVTISKLVVYTDKDLTNLSPQLLDHNSSFIQPEVCNLGPEESYFTGNSLVVRKPNLQTIPEYSLSDMENLCTTIYSMKVGTAPLPNLVYAGIDFWNYDRLYMLNEEYPQFQKGASRYMPDQFGYKDAISEFGSGYFIENNGVIAIETEYALEQSNYANTQKSSHNEKIEWTHTQAETNGASGMAMHIKTSGLSWSNAMDAPSLHYKIKVTSPGTYRVWMLIKFDDEFSDACRIGLDGVVQPYHQQFSKGRLYTYSTKQIWFWTLLSEIDIDKGIHNFSIYGGEAGLRVDRVYLTQGDEIAPDDAAWMDSERFIK
;
A
#
# COMPACT_ATOMS: atom_id res chain seq x y z
N MET A 1 -5.34 54.51 -4.50
CA MET A 1 -5.82 53.92 -5.77
C MET A 1 -7.27 53.53 -5.59
N LYS A 2 -8.10 53.84 -6.58
CA LYS A 2 -9.56 53.80 -6.53
C LYS A 2 -10.06 52.35 -6.39
N SER A 3 -11.09 52.19 -5.57
CA SER A 3 -11.96 51.00 -5.56
C SER A 3 -12.31 50.59 -6.99
N VAL A 4 -11.95 49.38 -7.37
CA VAL A 4 -12.57 48.67 -8.48
C VAL A 4 -13.86 48.08 -7.92
N GLU A 5 -14.98 48.19 -8.65
CA GLU A 5 -16.36 47.80 -8.26
C GLU A 5 -16.43 46.76 -7.12
N GLY A 6 -16.90 47.18 -5.94
CA GLY A 6 -17.20 46.27 -4.83
C GLY A 6 -15.99 45.65 -4.09
N LYS A 7 -14.74 45.93 -4.47
CA LYS A 7 -13.54 45.36 -3.84
C LYS A 7 -12.67 46.39 -3.11
N THR A 8 -11.97 45.93 -2.08
CA THR A 8 -10.95 46.66 -1.32
C THR A 8 -9.56 46.24 -1.78
N LEU A 9 -8.73 47.22 -2.15
CA LEU A 9 -7.32 47.02 -2.49
C LEU A 9 -6.48 46.90 -1.21
N ILE A 10 -5.86 45.74 -1.02
CA ILE A 10 -4.94 45.48 0.10
C ILE A 10 -3.54 45.97 -0.27
N CYS A 11 -2.98 45.48 -1.38
CA CYS A 11 -1.72 45.96 -1.96
C CYS A 11 -1.67 45.73 -3.47
N SER A 12 -0.74 46.40 -4.14
CA SER A 12 -0.42 46.16 -5.55
C SER A 12 1.08 45.99 -5.77
N HIS A 13 1.46 45.54 -6.96
CA HIS A 13 2.84 45.28 -7.33
C HIS A 13 3.79 46.44 -6.98
N LYS A 14 4.91 46.09 -6.33
CA LYS A 14 5.99 47.00 -5.89
C LYS A 14 5.57 48.10 -4.89
N GLN A 15 4.37 48.05 -4.32
CA GLN A 15 3.99 48.95 -3.22
C GLN A 15 4.48 48.43 -1.88
N LYS A 16 4.70 49.36 -0.95
CA LYS A 16 4.88 49.02 0.47
C LYS A 16 3.52 48.79 1.10
N ILE A 17 3.40 47.73 1.92
CA ILE A 17 2.22 47.47 2.74
C ILE A 17 2.64 47.29 4.19
N ASN A 18 2.02 48.07 5.08
CA ASN A 18 2.21 47.95 6.51
C ASN A 18 1.21 46.93 7.08
N ILE A 19 1.72 45.99 7.86
CA ILE A 19 0.95 45.02 8.64
C ILE A 19 1.09 45.40 10.10
N TYR A 20 -0.02 45.78 10.75
CA TYR A 20 -0.03 46.07 12.17
C TYR A 20 0.04 44.79 12.98
N LEU A 21 0.99 44.74 13.91
CA LEU A 21 1.12 43.71 14.93
C LEU A 21 1.58 44.35 16.24
N SER A 22 0.96 43.98 17.35
CA SER A 22 1.36 44.49 18.68
C SER A 22 2.75 43.98 19.07
N GLN A 23 3.57 44.83 19.71
CA GLN A 23 4.87 44.42 20.26
C GLN A 23 4.72 43.33 21.34
N ASN A 24 3.58 43.30 22.03
CA ASN A 24 3.26 42.31 23.07
C ASN A 24 2.73 40.99 22.51
N GLU A 25 2.69 40.83 21.18
CA GLU A 25 2.19 39.61 20.58
C GLU A 25 3.20 38.45 20.67
N LEU A 26 2.70 37.23 20.70
CA LEU A 26 3.50 36.03 20.96
C LEU A 26 4.49 35.73 19.82
N PRO A 27 5.67 35.15 20.10
CA PRO A 27 6.69 34.84 19.09
C PRO A 27 6.16 34.07 17.87
N ALA A 28 5.34 33.03 18.11
CA ALA A 28 4.75 32.21 17.05
C ALA A 28 3.92 33.03 16.04
N VAL A 29 3.12 33.99 16.53
CA VAL A 29 2.31 34.88 15.68
C VAL A 29 3.20 35.86 14.91
N LYS A 30 4.29 36.34 15.52
CA LYS A 30 5.28 37.18 14.84
C LYS A 30 5.93 36.43 13.68
N ILE A 31 6.29 35.16 13.86
CA ILE A 31 6.86 34.33 12.78
C ILE A 31 5.86 34.19 11.63
N ALA A 32 4.61 33.82 11.91
CA ALA A 32 3.56 33.70 10.90
C ALA A 32 3.31 35.03 10.16
N ALA A 33 3.31 36.16 10.86
CA ALA A 33 3.16 37.48 10.25
C ALA A 33 4.34 37.84 9.32
N HIS A 34 5.57 37.44 9.65
CA HIS A 34 6.72 37.59 8.74
C HIS A 34 6.65 36.63 7.56
N ASN A 35 6.12 35.42 7.73
CA ASN A 35 5.87 34.52 6.61
C ASN A 35 4.82 35.13 5.65
N LEU A 36 3.78 35.79 6.18
CA LEU A 36 2.81 36.51 5.35
C LEU A 36 3.45 37.63 4.51
N THR A 37 4.47 38.35 5.00
CA THR A 37 5.15 39.37 4.17
C THR A 37 5.89 38.72 3.00
N LYS A 38 6.48 37.55 3.19
CA LYS A 38 7.11 36.75 2.12
C LYS A 38 6.06 36.25 1.13
N ASP A 39 4.94 35.73 1.62
CA ASP A 39 3.83 35.24 0.78
C ASP A 39 3.27 36.37 -0.11
N ILE A 40 3.02 37.56 0.46
CA ILE A 40 2.59 38.75 -0.29
C ILE A 40 3.62 39.14 -1.36
N TYR A 41 4.91 39.10 -1.02
CA TYR A 41 5.98 39.37 -1.97
C TYR A 41 6.01 38.34 -3.11
N GLN A 42 5.85 37.05 -2.78
CA GLN A 42 5.80 35.99 -3.78
C GLN A 42 4.57 36.11 -4.68
N VAL A 43 3.41 36.50 -4.17
CA VAL A 43 2.17 36.64 -4.96
C VAL A 43 2.21 37.84 -5.90
N CYS A 44 2.51 39.03 -5.38
CA CYS A 44 2.38 40.28 -6.15
C CYS A 44 3.62 41.17 -6.14
N GLY A 45 4.71 40.80 -5.46
CA GLY A 45 5.94 41.61 -5.40
C GLY A 45 5.80 42.89 -4.55
N ALA A 46 4.76 43.00 -3.73
CA ALA A 46 4.65 44.07 -2.73
C ALA A 46 5.62 43.80 -1.56
N ILE A 47 6.14 44.87 -0.96
CA ILE A 47 7.09 44.78 0.17
C ILE A 47 6.29 44.96 1.45
N GLY A 48 6.06 43.85 2.15
CA GLY A 48 5.39 43.84 3.45
C GLY A 48 6.33 44.24 4.59
N GLU A 49 5.86 45.10 5.49
CA GLU A 49 6.58 45.53 6.69
C GLU A 49 5.68 45.35 7.92
N VAL A 50 6.14 44.59 8.91
CA VAL A 50 5.45 44.43 10.20
C VAL A 50 5.78 45.64 11.07
N THR A 51 4.76 46.31 11.61
CA THR A 51 4.90 47.55 12.39
C THR A 51 3.91 47.58 13.56
N ASP A 52 4.21 48.38 14.58
CA ASP A 52 3.29 48.71 15.69
C ASP A 52 2.47 50.01 15.42
N GLY A 53 2.61 50.60 14.23
CA GLY A 53 1.85 51.76 13.75
C GLY A 53 0.55 51.41 13.00
N GLU A 54 0.06 52.29 12.13
CA GLU A 54 -1.12 51.96 11.30
C GLU A 54 -0.75 51.00 10.15
N GLY A 55 -1.61 50.01 9.92
CA GLY A 55 -1.45 48.99 8.88
C GLY A 55 -2.72 48.76 8.08
N LYS A 56 -2.57 48.31 6.83
CA LYS A 56 -3.68 47.88 5.97
C LYS A 56 -4.19 46.48 6.32
N ILE A 57 -3.35 45.70 6.97
CA ILE A 57 -3.69 44.43 7.60
C ILE A 57 -3.46 44.62 9.10
N VAL A 58 -4.42 44.20 9.93
CA VAL A 58 -4.35 44.24 11.39
C VAL A 58 -4.43 42.81 11.89
N ILE A 59 -3.36 42.34 12.53
CA ILE A 59 -3.23 40.98 13.05
C ILE A 59 -3.21 41.01 14.57
N GLY A 60 -3.92 40.09 15.22
CA GLY A 60 -3.67 39.80 16.63
C GLY A 60 -4.65 38.85 17.31
N ALA A 61 -4.21 38.30 18.44
CA ALA A 61 -5.05 37.49 19.31
C ALA A 61 -6.01 38.37 20.11
N ILE A 62 -7.25 37.91 20.29
CA ILE A 62 -8.29 38.61 21.05
C ILE A 62 -8.03 38.42 22.55
N ALA A 63 -7.62 37.23 22.96
CA ALA A 63 -7.26 36.95 24.35
C ALA A 63 -6.06 37.79 24.77
N ASN A 64 -6.20 38.49 25.91
CA ASN A 64 -5.11 39.20 26.61
C ASN A 64 -4.38 40.31 25.84
N ASN A 65 -4.86 40.76 24.67
CA ASN A 65 -4.27 41.88 23.92
C ASN A 65 -5.17 43.13 23.96
N ILE A 66 -4.87 44.06 24.89
CA ILE A 66 -5.65 45.30 25.11
C ILE A 66 -5.68 46.19 23.86
N ALA A 67 -4.57 46.23 23.10
CA ALA A 67 -4.48 47.06 21.90
C ALA A 67 -5.41 46.56 20.79
N ILE A 68 -5.53 45.24 20.63
CA ILE A 68 -6.48 44.63 19.70
C ILE A 68 -7.92 44.92 20.16
N LYS A 69 -8.27 44.66 21.42
CA LYS A 69 -9.62 44.93 21.94
C LYS A 69 -10.09 46.36 21.67
N LYS A 70 -9.23 47.34 21.94
CA LYS A 70 -9.53 48.75 21.64
C LYS A 70 -9.79 49.00 20.15
N LYS A 71 -8.98 48.42 19.27
CA LYS A 71 -9.19 48.52 17.82
C LYS A 71 -10.50 47.88 17.35
N LEU A 72 -10.94 46.79 17.99
CA LEU A 72 -12.22 46.16 17.69
C LEU A 72 -13.40 47.04 18.11
N GLU A 73 -13.33 47.64 19.30
CA GLU A 73 -14.32 48.60 19.80
C GLU A 73 -14.41 49.84 18.90
N ASP A 74 -13.27 50.46 18.58
CA ASP A 74 -13.19 51.66 17.73
C ASP A 74 -13.75 51.44 16.31
N LYS A 75 -13.83 50.18 15.86
CA LYS A 75 -14.23 49.79 14.49
C LYS A 75 -15.51 48.96 14.43
N GLU A 76 -16.16 48.76 15.57
CA GLU A 76 -17.40 47.98 15.70
C GLU A 76 -17.25 46.57 15.08
N ILE A 77 -16.15 45.88 15.42
CA ILE A 77 -15.88 44.51 14.96
C ILE A 77 -16.40 43.50 15.97
N HIS A 78 -17.37 42.71 15.52
CA HIS A 78 -18.15 41.73 16.27
C HIS A 78 -17.55 40.32 16.15
N THR A 79 -17.16 39.72 17.29
CA THR A 79 -16.42 38.43 17.38
C THR A 79 -17.23 37.28 17.98
N GLU A 80 -18.53 37.45 18.15
CA GLU A 80 -19.47 36.47 18.72
C GLU A 80 -19.52 35.17 17.88
N CYS A 81 -19.18 35.23 16.58
CA CYS A 81 -19.03 34.06 15.72
C CYS A 81 -17.94 33.08 16.17
N LEU A 82 -17.02 33.51 17.03
CA LEU A 82 -15.94 32.70 17.60
C LEU A 82 -16.28 32.15 18.99
N GLN A 83 -17.50 32.40 19.48
CA GLN A 83 -17.92 31.94 20.80
C GLN A 83 -18.78 30.66 20.70
N ASP A 84 -18.80 29.89 21.79
CA ASP A 84 -19.75 28.80 21.97
C ASP A 84 -21.11 29.32 22.49
N GLY A 85 -22.05 28.41 22.74
CA GLY A 85 -23.38 28.77 23.24
C GLY A 85 -23.40 29.39 24.65
N GLU A 86 -22.27 29.33 25.37
CA GLU A 86 -22.09 29.90 26.69
C GLU A 86 -21.35 31.25 26.65
N GLY A 87 -20.90 31.68 25.46
CA GLY A 87 -20.17 32.93 25.26
C GLY A 87 -18.65 32.81 25.45
N ASN A 88 -18.11 31.60 25.64
CA ASN A 88 -16.67 31.38 25.73
C ASN A 88 -16.05 31.34 24.34
N TYR A 89 -14.87 31.93 24.16
CA TYR A 89 -14.16 31.82 22.89
C TYR A 89 -13.74 30.37 22.61
N ARG A 90 -14.01 29.90 21.41
CA ARG A 90 -13.65 28.57 20.93
C ARG A 90 -12.14 28.48 20.74
N TRP A 91 -11.59 27.33 21.13
CA TRP A 91 -10.18 26.96 20.93
C TRP A 91 -9.77 27.16 19.47
N GLU A 92 -8.67 27.88 19.23
CA GLU A 92 -8.04 28.10 17.91
C GLU A 92 -8.98 28.67 16.82
N GLY A 93 -10.03 29.37 17.22
CA GLY A 93 -10.92 30.06 16.29
C GLY A 93 -10.26 31.29 15.66
N TYR A 94 -10.64 31.60 14.42
CA TYR A 94 -10.18 32.82 13.73
C TYR A 94 -11.30 33.52 12.97
N LEU A 95 -11.13 34.83 12.79
CA LEU A 95 -11.98 35.72 12.01
C LEU A 95 -11.10 36.53 11.04
N ILE A 96 -11.42 36.47 9.75
CA ILE A 96 -10.89 37.37 8.72
C ILE A 96 -12.02 38.29 8.28
N GLN A 97 -11.85 39.60 8.45
CA GLN A 97 -12.89 40.57 8.13
C GLN A 97 -12.31 41.82 7.47
N GLU A 98 -12.88 42.23 6.33
CA GLU A 98 -12.65 43.56 5.76
C GLU A 98 -13.64 44.56 6.37
N LYS A 99 -13.12 45.68 6.87
CA LYS A 99 -13.90 46.79 7.41
C LYS A 99 -13.18 48.11 7.13
N ASP A 100 -13.89 49.08 6.55
CA ASP A 100 -13.40 50.42 6.23
C ASP A 100 -12.08 50.47 5.43
N GLY A 101 -11.84 49.52 4.53
CA GLY A 101 -10.60 49.47 3.74
C GLY A 101 -9.38 48.93 4.48
N ILE A 102 -9.60 48.22 5.59
CA ILE A 102 -8.60 47.52 6.41
C ILE A 102 -9.02 46.05 6.54
N LEU A 103 -8.06 45.14 6.42
CA LEU A 103 -8.27 43.71 6.67
C LEU A 103 -7.87 43.37 8.10
N TYR A 104 -8.77 42.75 8.85
CA TYR A 104 -8.54 42.26 10.20
C TYR A 104 -8.40 40.75 10.18
N ILE A 105 -7.31 40.23 10.76
CA ILE A 105 -7.05 38.81 10.96
C ILE A 105 -6.92 38.59 12.47
N LEU A 106 -7.94 38.00 13.06
CA LEU A 106 -8.11 37.93 14.51
C LEU A 106 -8.23 36.48 14.94
N GLY A 107 -7.47 36.07 15.96
CA GLY A 107 -7.58 34.74 16.55
C GLY A 107 -8.13 34.79 17.98
N THR A 108 -8.77 33.72 18.44
CA THR A 108 -9.14 33.58 19.85
C THR A 108 -7.91 33.38 20.75
N ASP A 109 -6.87 32.74 20.21
CA ASP A 109 -5.58 32.48 20.85
C ASP A 109 -4.40 32.59 19.84
N ARG A 110 -3.21 32.15 20.27
CA ARG A 110 -1.97 32.20 19.45
C ARG A 110 -2.12 31.45 18.14
N ARG A 111 -2.66 30.22 18.17
CA ARG A 111 -2.77 29.35 17.00
C ARG A 111 -3.95 29.72 16.12
N GLY A 112 -5.08 30.14 16.70
CA GLY A 112 -6.17 30.74 15.91
C GLY A 112 -5.68 31.94 15.09
N THR A 113 -4.83 32.79 15.66
CA THR A 113 -4.25 33.92 14.92
C THR A 113 -3.35 33.45 13.78
N ILE A 114 -2.49 32.46 14.02
CA ILE A 114 -1.63 31.84 13.01
C ILE A 114 -2.45 31.21 11.87
N PHE A 115 -3.51 30.46 12.20
CA PHE A 115 -4.39 29.84 11.21
C PHE A 115 -5.13 30.89 10.37
N GLY A 116 -5.56 32.01 10.97
CA GLY A 116 -6.13 33.13 10.22
C GLY A 116 -5.12 33.76 9.25
N ILE A 117 -3.85 33.86 9.63
CA ILE A 117 -2.77 34.35 8.75
C ILE A 117 -2.58 33.40 7.57
N TYR A 118 -2.41 32.10 7.83
CA TYR A 118 -2.18 31.14 6.75
C TYR A 118 -3.43 30.85 5.91
N GLU A 119 -4.63 31.00 6.46
CA GLU A 119 -5.86 31.02 5.66
C GLU A 119 -5.85 32.20 4.68
N PHE A 120 -5.43 33.39 5.12
CA PHE A 120 -5.28 34.51 4.21
C PHE A 120 -4.18 34.26 3.16
N SER A 121 -3.04 33.66 3.53
CA SER A 121 -2.03 33.20 2.57
C SER A 121 -2.61 32.23 1.52
N LYS A 122 -3.45 31.28 1.95
CA LYS A 122 -4.17 30.35 1.06
C LYS A 122 -5.12 31.11 0.14
N MET A 123 -5.90 32.06 0.66
CA MET A 123 -6.83 32.90 -0.11
C MET A 123 -6.15 33.72 -1.20
N ILE A 124 -4.91 34.17 -0.99
CA ILE A 124 -4.14 34.93 -1.99
C ILE A 124 -3.34 34.05 -2.97
N GLY A 125 -3.46 32.72 -2.86
CA GLY A 125 -2.92 31.77 -3.84
C GLY A 125 -1.60 31.09 -3.45
N VAL A 126 -1.23 31.08 -2.17
CA VAL A 126 -0.07 30.31 -1.67
C VAL A 126 -0.52 28.96 -1.13
N SER A 127 -0.08 27.87 -1.76
CA SER A 127 -0.37 26.53 -1.29
C SER A 127 0.42 26.17 -0.02
N PRO A 128 -0.16 25.41 0.93
CA PRO A 128 0.60 24.78 2.01
C PRO A 128 1.81 23.96 1.50
N TRP A 129 1.70 23.40 0.30
CA TRP A 129 2.68 22.50 -0.31
C TRP A 129 3.72 23.22 -1.19
N TYR A 130 3.82 24.55 -1.14
CA TYR A 130 4.78 25.31 -1.95
C TYR A 130 6.24 24.85 -1.73
N PHE A 131 6.56 24.40 -0.51
CA PHE A 131 7.89 23.87 -0.18
C PHE A 131 7.96 22.35 -0.37
N PHE A 132 7.07 21.57 0.27
CA PHE A 132 7.18 20.10 0.25
C PHE A 132 6.76 19.43 -1.06
N ALA A 133 6.13 20.15 -1.99
CA ALA A 133 5.77 19.60 -3.29
C ALA A 133 5.86 20.60 -4.45
N ASP A 134 6.67 21.65 -4.28
CA ASP A 134 7.00 22.66 -5.30
C ASP A 134 5.78 23.30 -5.98
N VAL A 135 4.63 23.36 -5.30
CA VAL A 135 3.42 23.98 -5.87
C VAL A 135 3.72 25.46 -6.15
N PRO A 136 3.62 25.92 -7.41
CA PRO A 136 3.99 27.28 -7.75
C PRO A 136 3.00 28.28 -7.14
N VAL A 137 3.53 29.34 -6.54
CA VAL A 137 2.70 30.44 -6.01
C VAL A 137 1.99 31.16 -7.16
N LYS A 138 0.66 31.27 -7.08
CA LYS A 138 -0.17 31.96 -8.06
C LYS A 138 0.17 33.46 -8.06
N LYS A 139 0.53 34.00 -9.23
CA LYS A 139 0.98 35.39 -9.38
C LYS A 139 -0.18 36.31 -9.71
N HIS A 140 -0.25 37.46 -9.04
CA HIS A 140 -1.29 38.48 -9.24
C HIS A 140 -0.69 39.90 -9.21
N ASP A 141 -1.19 40.82 -10.03
CA ASP A 141 -0.71 42.23 -10.04
C ASP A 141 -1.12 43.00 -8.77
N SER A 142 -2.18 42.55 -8.09
CA SER A 142 -2.69 43.15 -6.86
C SER A 142 -3.49 42.14 -6.04
N ILE A 143 -3.54 42.37 -4.73
CA ILE A 143 -4.38 41.62 -3.80
C ILE A 143 -5.64 42.44 -3.52
N LEU A 144 -6.79 41.89 -3.92
CA LEU A 144 -8.11 42.48 -3.79
C LEU A 144 -8.98 41.54 -2.95
N ILE A 145 -9.71 42.09 -1.97
CA ILE A 145 -10.71 41.36 -1.20
C ILE A 145 -12.09 42.01 -1.41
N ASP A 146 -13.17 41.24 -1.37
CA ASP A 146 -14.51 41.80 -1.48
C ASP A 146 -14.80 42.73 -0.30
N ARG A 147 -15.46 43.87 -0.58
CA ARG A 147 -15.80 44.84 0.47
C ARG A 147 -16.80 44.20 1.44
N GLY A 148 -16.52 44.30 2.73
CA GLY A 148 -17.30 43.68 3.79
C GLY A 148 -17.10 42.16 3.88
N HIS A 149 -16.08 41.60 3.23
CA HIS A 149 -15.75 40.18 3.36
C HIS A 149 -15.64 39.81 4.84
N LYS A 150 -16.27 38.69 5.23
CA LYS A 150 -16.22 38.15 6.59
C LYS A 150 -16.23 36.64 6.51
N THR A 151 -15.19 35.99 7.04
CA THR A 151 -15.14 34.54 7.22
C THR A 151 -14.59 34.21 8.60
N SER A 152 -15.10 33.15 9.22
CA SER A 152 -14.65 32.68 10.51
C SER A 152 -14.70 31.18 10.57
N SER A 153 -13.75 30.57 11.27
CA SER A 153 -13.74 29.11 11.44
C SER A 153 -13.03 28.72 12.74
N TYR A 154 -13.25 27.49 13.17
CA TYR A 154 -12.64 26.85 14.34
C TYR A 154 -12.60 25.32 14.13
N PRO A 155 -11.70 24.60 14.81
CA PRO A 155 -11.56 23.15 14.65
C PRO A 155 -12.68 22.36 15.33
N SER A 156 -12.95 21.16 14.81
CA SER A 156 -13.86 20.18 15.42
C SER A 156 -13.15 19.22 16.39
N VAL A 157 -11.88 18.92 16.11
CA VAL A 157 -10.97 18.08 16.92
C VAL A 157 -9.89 18.96 17.54
N GLN A 158 -9.61 18.83 18.84
CA GLN A 158 -8.76 19.80 19.55
C GLN A 158 -7.27 19.75 19.16
N TYR A 159 -6.68 18.55 19.09
CA TYR A 159 -5.30 18.33 18.66
C TYR A 159 -5.27 17.50 17.38
N ARG A 160 -4.59 18.00 16.36
CA ARG A 160 -4.58 17.43 15.00
C ARG A 160 -3.15 17.42 14.51
N GLY A 161 -2.66 16.25 14.11
CA GLY A 161 -1.25 16.09 13.83
C GLY A 161 -0.88 14.88 13.00
N ILE A 162 0.42 14.74 12.82
CA ILE A 162 1.07 13.64 12.10
C ILE A 162 2.08 12.94 13.01
N PHE A 163 2.42 11.71 12.66
CA PHE A 163 3.55 10.97 13.19
C PHE A 163 4.53 10.70 12.04
N LEU A 164 5.72 11.28 12.15
CA LEU A 164 6.85 10.93 11.29
C LEU A 164 7.39 9.58 11.79
N ASN A 165 7.22 8.54 10.98
CA ASN A 165 7.57 7.16 11.30
C ASN A 165 8.15 6.50 10.05
N ASP A 166 8.82 5.35 10.15
CA ASP A 166 9.44 4.69 8.98
C ASP A 166 10.28 5.70 8.16
N GLU A 167 10.94 6.61 8.86
CA GLU A 167 11.41 7.89 8.34
C GLU A 167 12.84 7.85 7.76
N GLU A 168 13.39 6.67 7.51
CA GLU A 168 14.78 6.51 7.04
C GLU A 168 15.05 7.30 5.75
N GLN A 169 14.05 7.39 4.86
CA GLN A 169 14.12 8.21 3.65
C GLN A 169 14.12 9.71 3.95
N LEU A 170 13.37 10.16 4.97
CA LEU A 170 13.36 11.56 5.39
C LEU A 170 14.69 11.95 6.04
N ASP A 171 15.27 11.08 6.86
CA ASP A 171 16.60 11.28 7.43
C ASP A 171 17.69 11.29 6.35
N ALA A 172 17.64 10.36 5.40
CA ALA A 172 18.56 10.32 4.27
C ALA A 172 18.47 11.59 3.39
N TRP A 173 17.25 12.10 3.17
CA TRP A 173 17.01 13.37 2.49
C TRP A 173 17.54 14.55 3.31
N ALA A 174 17.24 14.62 4.61
CA ALA A 174 17.65 15.73 5.46
C ALA A 174 19.17 15.83 5.56
N LYS A 175 19.87 14.70 5.76
CA LYS A 175 21.34 14.62 5.76
C LYS A 175 21.98 15.07 4.44
N ALA A 176 21.28 14.89 3.31
CA ALA A 176 21.78 15.30 2.00
C ALA A 176 21.49 16.78 1.68
N HIS A 177 20.48 17.39 2.29
CA HIS A 177 19.97 18.71 1.89
C HIS A 177 20.02 19.80 2.97
N THR A 178 20.36 19.43 4.22
CA THR A 178 20.46 20.36 5.36
C THR A 178 21.82 20.23 6.05
N ASN A 179 22.13 21.16 6.96
CA ASN A 179 23.42 21.17 7.66
C ASN A 179 23.42 20.39 8.98
N ASP A 180 22.25 19.93 9.45
CA ASP A 180 22.12 19.33 10.79
C ASP A 180 22.65 17.90 10.89
N ASN A 181 22.82 17.22 9.74
CA ASN A 181 23.19 15.79 9.67
C ASN A 181 22.21 14.86 10.45
N THR A 182 21.00 15.34 10.68
CA THR A 182 19.84 14.67 11.29
C THR A 182 18.59 15.30 10.67
N ILE A 183 17.39 14.90 11.09
CA ILE A 183 16.16 15.46 10.56
C ILE A 183 16.02 16.95 10.90
N GLY A 184 16.45 17.45 12.06
CA GLY A 184 16.32 18.89 12.33
C GLY A 184 17.34 19.46 13.31
N PRO A 185 17.30 20.78 13.55
CA PRO A 185 16.10 21.63 13.45
C PRO A 185 15.70 22.19 12.07
N GLU A 186 16.59 22.28 11.08
CA GLU A 186 16.35 22.94 9.78
C GLU A 186 15.14 22.35 9.03
N THR A 187 14.99 21.01 8.96
CA THR A 187 13.78 20.42 8.35
C THR A 187 12.54 20.62 9.22
N TYR A 188 12.67 20.56 10.56
CA TYR A 188 11.53 20.75 11.46
C TYR A 188 10.91 22.14 11.33
N VAL A 189 11.69 23.19 11.02
CA VAL A 189 11.14 24.53 10.68
C VAL A 189 10.11 24.42 9.55
N HIS A 190 10.45 23.70 8.49
CA HIS A 190 9.57 23.53 7.34
C HIS A 190 8.38 22.63 7.66
N ILE A 191 8.56 21.55 8.43
CA ILE A 191 7.48 20.65 8.84
C ILE A 191 6.48 21.38 9.75
N PHE A 192 6.95 22.17 10.71
CA PHE A 192 6.08 22.95 11.60
C PHE A 192 5.32 24.03 10.82
N GLU A 193 5.96 24.70 9.87
CA GLU A 193 5.25 25.64 8.99
C GLU A 193 4.17 24.93 8.16
N LEU A 194 4.47 23.76 7.58
CA LEU A 194 3.50 22.95 6.83
C LEU A 194 2.29 22.60 7.71
N LEU A 195 2.54 22.07 8.92
CA LEU A 195 1.47 21.72 9.86
C LEU A 195 0.58 22.93 10.18
N LEU A 196 1.16 24.09 10.46
CA LEU A 196 0.39 25.30 10.73
C LEU A 196 -0.39 25.79 9.51
N ARG A 197 0.17 25.70 8.30
CA ARG A 197 -0.53 26.02 7.04
C ARG A 197 -1.70 25.06 6.76
N LEU A 198 -1.59 23.81 7.21
CA LEU A 198 -2.66 22.80 7.17
C LEU A 198 -3.62 22.86 8.38
N LYS A 199 -3.50 23.89 9.23
CA LYS A 199 -4.30 24.07 10.46
C LYS A 199 -4.16 22.93 11.48
N ALA A 200 -3.01 22.26 11.46
CA ALA A 200 -2.58 21.30 12.46
C ALA A 200 -1.78 21.98 13.58
N ASN A 201 -1.69 21.32 14.73
CA ASN A 201 -1.04 21.85 15.93
C ASN A 201 -0.25 20.79 16.72
N TYR A 202 -0.20 19.54 16.27
CA TYR A 202 0.36 18.43 17.02
C TYR A 202 1.31 17.59 16.16
N ILE A 203 2.34 17.02 16.76
CA ILE A 203 3.29 16.14 16.08
C ILE A 203 3.81 15.04 17.01
N TRP A 204 3.94 13.83 16.48
CA TRP A 204 4.88 12.82 16.99
C TRP A 204 6.12 12.86 16.08
N PRO A 205 7.29 13.24 16.60
CA PRO A 205 8.50 13.36 15.79
C PRO A 205 9.10 11.99 15.45
N ALA A 206 10.04 12.01 14.51
CA ALA A 206 10.88 10.86 14.16
C ALA A 206 11.58 10.26 15.39
N MET A 207 11.71 8.92 15.40
CA MET A 207 12.22 8.16 16.54
C MET A 207 13.06 6.92 16.18
N HIS A 208 13.05 6.46 14.93
CA HIS A 208 13.77 5.25 14.47
C HIS A 208 15.24 5.52 14.15
N VAL A 209 15.57 6.67 13.57
CA VAL A 209 16.93 7.02 13.09
C VAL A 209 17.70 7.97 14.00
N ASN A 210 17.00 8.73 14.83
CA ASN A 210 17.50 9.65 15.85
C ASN A 210 16.40 9.85 16.92
N TYR A 211 16.62 10.70 17.93
CA TYR A 211 15.56 11.09 18.87
C TYR A 211 15.42 12.61 18.99
N PHE A 212 14.17 13.08 19.01
CA PHE A 212 13.84 14.51 18.97
C PHE A 212 14.51 15.35 20.06
N ASN A 213 14.58 14.80 21.28
CA ASN A 213 15.13 15.48 22.45
C ASN A 213 16.66 15.48 22.52
N GLU A 214 17.36 14.80 21.61
CA GLU A 214 18.82 14.81 21.51
C GLU A 214 19.35 16.24 21.33
N ASN A 215 18.67 16.99 20.47
CA ASN A 215 18.93 18.41 20.26
C ASN A 215 17.80 19.24 20.91
N PRO A 216 18.05 19.90 22.05
CA PRO A 216 17.04 20.72 22.74
C PRO A 216 16.45 21.85 21.88
N GLU A 217 17.14 22.27 20.81
CA GLU A 217 16.62 23.28 19.88
C GLU A 217 15.37 22.81 19.15
N ASN A 218 15.17 21.50 18.97
CA ASN A 218 13.94 20.96 18.37
C ASN A 218 12.70 21.29 19.21
N GLY A 219 12.77 21.04 20.53
CA GLY A 219 11.69 21.36 21.47
C GLY A 219 11.48 22.88 21.62
N ARG A 220 12.59 23.64 21.70
CA ARG A 220 12.52 25.11 21.72
C ARG A 220 11.84 25.67 20.48
N LEU A 221 12.16 25.15 19.30
CA LEU A 221 11.59 25.55 18.03
C LEU A 221 10.10 25.21 17.95
N ALA A 222 9.69 24.02 18.40
CA ALA A 222 8.29 23.62 18.43
C ALA A 222 7.45 24.60 19.27
N GLU A 223 7.89 24.94 20.48
CA GLU A 223 7.21 25.95 21.33
C GLU A 223 7.23 27.34 20.69
N GLU A 224 8.36 27.75 20.09
CA GLU A 224 8.49 29.07 19.43
C GLU A 224 7.53 29.22 18.25
N MET A 225 7.28 28.16 17.48
CA MET A 225 6.34 28.13 16.36
C MET A 225 4.90 27.79 16.78
N GLY A 226 4.70 27.28 18.00
CA GLY A 226 3.39 26.96 18.57
C GLY A 226 2.88 25.54 18.28
N ILE A 227 3.77 24.58 18.00
CA ILE A 227 3.46 23.16 17.82
C ILE A 227 3.52 22.43 19.15
N VAL A 228 2.53 21.57 19.40
CA VAL A 228 2.48 20.68 20.57
C VAL A 228 3.15 19.36 20.24
N VAL A 229 4.18 18.99 21.02
CA VAL A 229 4.93 17.74 20.79
C VAL A 229 4.37 16.60 21.64
N GLY A 230 4.09 15.47 21.02
CA GLY A 230 3.76 14.21 21.68
C GLY A 230 4.74 13.10 21.31
N THR A 231 4.43 11.88 21.74
CA THR A 231 5.27 10.70 21.49
C THR A 231 4.42 9.44 21.30
N SER A 232 4.99 8.46 20.59
CA SER A 232 4.36 7.20 20.23
C SER A 232 4.03 6.33 21.47
N HIS A 233 3.32 5.22 21.26
CA HIS A 233 2.86 4.31 22.31
C HIS A 233 3.97 3.58 23.09
N CYS A 234 5.22 3.61 22.62
CA CYS A 234 6.36 3.03 23.34
C CYS A 234 7.24 4.08 23.99
N ASP A 235 6.97 5.37 23.78
CA ASP A 235 7.85 6.47 24.16
C ASP A 235 7.26 7.26 25.34
N MET A 236 7.57 6.79 26.55
CA MET A 236 6.93 7.31 27.76
C MET A 236 7.51 8.65 28.18
N LEU A 237 6.65 9.61 28.52
CA LEU A 237 7.03 10.93 29.00
C LEU A 237 8.04 11.65 28.09
N LEU A 238 7.83 11.56 26.76
CA LEU A 238 8.66 12.17 25.71
C LEU A 238 10.07 11.56 25.56
N ARG A 239 10.28 10.31 26.00
CA ARG A 239 11.54 9.58 25.80
C ARG A 239 11.42 8.62 24.61
N SER A 240 12.26 8.81 23.59
CA SER A 240 12.30 7.93 22.40
C SER A 240 13.26 6.77 22.65
N ASN A 241 12.74 5.70 23.25
CA ASN A 241 13.59 4.72 23.93
C ASN A 241 14.62 4.03 23.00
N GLN A 242 14.31 3.81 21.71
CA GLN A 242 15.19 3.10 20.77
C GLN A 242 16.60 3.70 20.71
N ASN A 243 16.68 5.02 20.54
CA ASN A 243 17.94 5.71 20.29
C ASN A 243 18.39 6.55 21.49
N GLU A 244 17.60 6.60 22.56
CA GLU A 244 17.87 7.43 23.74
C GLU A 244 18.26 6.64 24.99
N TRP A 245 17.74 5.42 25.18
CA TRP A 245 17.92 4.66 26.42
C TRP A 245 19.39 4.24 26.66
N GLU A 246 19.99 3.52 25.71
CA GLU A 246 21.36 3.01 25.84
C GLU A 246 22.39 4.16 25.94
N PRO A 247 22.39 5.20 25.07
CA PRO A 247 23.32 6.31 25.21
C PRO A 247 23.16 7.09 26.53
N TRP A 248 21.94 7.16 27.08
CA TRP A 248 21.70 7.79 28.37
C TRP A 248 22.31 6.97 29.52
N LEU A 249 22.17 5.64 29.52
CA LEU A 249 22.81 4.76 30.50
C LEU A 249 24.34 4.90 30.48
N GLU A 250 24.93 4.87 29.28
CA GLU A 250 26.37 5.04 29.09
C GLU A 250 26.85 6.39 29.66
N LYS A 251 26.14 7.48 29.35
CA LYS A 251 26.45 8.82 29.86
C LYS A 251 26.36 8.91 31.39
N LYS A 252 25.46 8.14 32.00
CA LYS A 252 25.27 8.06 33.46
C LYS A 252 26.26 7.11 34.14
N GLY A 253 26.96 6.27 33.38
CA GLY A 253 27.81 5.20 33.91
C GLY A 253 27.00 4.12 34.62
N TYR A 254 25.78 3.86 34.16
CA TYR A 254 24.95 2.76 34.66
C TYR A 254 25.21 1.51 33.82
N GLU A 255 25.50 0.40 34.49
CA GLU A 255 25.73 -0.91 33.89
C GLU A 255 24.67 -1.90 34.42
N GLU A 256 24.38 -2.95 33.67
CA GLU A 256 23.46 -4.04 34.07
C GLU A 256 22.02 -3.58 34.40
N VAL A 257 21.52 -2.54 33.74
CA VAL A 257 20.14 -2.04 33.88
C VAL A 257 19.27 -2.58 32.74
N SER A 258 18.08 -3.09 33.06
CA SER A 258 17.08 -3.51 32.07
C SER A 258 15.95 -2.50 32.00
N TYR A 259 15.45 -2.21 30.80
CA TYR A 259 14.21 -1.44 30.61
C TYR A 259 12.99 -2.29 30.98
N ASP A 260 12.90 -2.64 32.26
CA ASP A 260 11.88 -3.50 32.85
C ASP A 260 11.52 -2.98 34.25
N TYR A 261 10.31 -2.45 34.38
CA TYR A 261 9.84 -1.88 35.65
C TYR A 261 9.39 -2.95 36.65
N SER A 262 9.25 -4.21 36.25
CA SER A 262 8.93 -5.30 37.18
C SER A 262 10.09 -5.53 38.17
N ILE A 263 11.33 -5.24 37.78
CA ILE A 263 12.55 -5.36 38.60
C ILE A 263 12.60 -4.26 39.67
N PRO A 264 12.50 -4.57 40.98
CA PRO A 264 12.42 -3.57 42.04
C PRO A 264 13.77 -2.90 42.37
N GLY A 265 13.75 -1.94 43.29
CA GLY A 265 14.96 -1.29 43.81
C GLY A 265 15.61 -0.35 42.81
N ARG A 266 16.93 -0.45 42.66
CA ARG A 266 17.73 0.51 41.88
C ARG A 266 17.33 0.58 40.41
N ASN A 267 16.89 -0.52 39.80
CA ASN A 267 16.43 -0.55 38.41
C ASN A 267 15.23 0.41 38.20
N ARG A 268 14.21 0.30 39.07
CA ARG A 268 13.05 1.22 39.06
C ARG A 268 13.45 2.68 39.30
N GLU A 269 14.36 2.93 40.25
CA GLU A 269 14.82 4.30 40.51
C GLU A 269 15.50 4.92 39.29
N ILE A 270 16.29 4.15 38.55
CA ILE A 270 16.96 4.59 37.32
C ILE A 270 15.93 4.87 36.22
N LEU A 271 14.91 4.03 36.04
CA LEU A 271 13.81 4.29 35.10
C LEU A 271 13.03 5.56 35.46
N GLN A 272 12.78 5.79 36.76
CA GLN A 272 12.13 7.03 37.23
C GLN A 272 13.02 8.26 37.02
N GLU A 273 14.35 8.16 37.22
CA GLU A 273 15.31 9.23 36.92
C GLU A 273 15.30 9.57 35.42
N TYR A 274 15.36 8.55 34.57
CA TYR A 274 15.28 8.67 33.13
C TYR A 274 14.01 9.42 32.70
N TRP A 275 12.84 9.04 33.20
CA TRP A 275 11.60 9.75 32.89
C TRP A 275 11.57 11.18 33.45
N ARG A 276 12.03 11.39 34.70
CA ARG A 276 12.02 12.70 35.36
C ARG A 276 12.81 13.75 34.59
N GLU A 277 13.98 13.41 34.10
CA GLU A 277 14.84 14.33 33.34
C GLU A 277 14.18 14.81 32.03
N SER A 278 13.40 13.97 31.35
CA SER A 278 12.66 14.41 30.15
C SER A 278 11.56 15.41 30.51
N VAL A 279 10.84 15.17 31.61
CA VAL A 279 9.83 16.11 32.11
C VAL A 279 10.48 17.44 32.51
N GLU A 280 11.67 17.40 33.12
CA GLU A 280 12.44 18.61 33.48
C GLU A 280 12.91 19.40 32.25
N GLN A 281 13.36 18.71 31.20
CA GLN A 281 13.77 19.31 29.93
C GLN A 281 12.61 20.03 29.22
N ASN A 282 11.39 19.45 29.30
CA ASN A 282 10.22 19.91 28.55
C ASN A 282 9.20 20.71 29.38
N LYS A 283 9.47 20.98 30.66
CA LYS A 283 8.51 21.57 31.62
C LYS A 283 7.93 22.94 31.22
N ASP A 284 8.65 23.67 30.38
CA ASP A 284 8.31 25.03 29.95
C ASP A 284 7.70 25.06 28.53
N TYR A 285 7.45 23.89 27.92
CA TYR A 285 6.92 23.75 26.57
C TYR A 285 5.49 23.17 26.57
N GLU A 286 4.71 23.49 25.55
CA GLU A 286 3.41 22.84 25.35
C GLU A 286 3.60 21.43 24.76
N VAL A 287 3.46 20.40 25.61
CA VAL A 287 3.71 19.00 25.24
C VAL A 287 2.61 18.05 25.72
N CYS A 288 2.59 16.86 25.15
CA CYS A 288 1.73 15.74 25.55
C CYS A 288 2.58 14.64 26.18
N TYR A 289 2.27 14.30 27.43
CA TYR A 289 2.96 13.25 28.16
C TYR A 289 2.27 11.90 27.96
N THR A 290 2.87 11.02 27.16
CA THR A 290 2.43 9.62 27.05
C THR A 290 2.75 8.87 28.35
N VAL A 291 1.74 8.26 28.95
CA VAL A 291 1.83 7.46 30.19
C VAL A 291 1.55 5.99 29.90
N GLY A 292 1.99 5.10 30.80
CA GLY A 292 1.99 3.65 30.59
C GLY A 292 3.41 3.12 30.44
N MET A 293 3.58 1.93 29.84
CA MET A 293 4.90 1.42 29.46
C MET A 293 4.75 0.28 28.46
N ARG A 294 5.63 0.27 27.46
CA ARG A 294 5.92 -0.88 26.57
C ARG A 294 7.43 -1.06 26.48
N GLY A 295 7.90 -2.07 25.76
CA GLY A 295 9.32 -2.28 25.52
C GLY A 295 9.92 -1.18 24.62
N VAL A 296 11.25 -1.19 24.52
CA VAL A 296 12.00 -0.35 23.57
C VAL A 296 11.57 -0.70 22.14
N HIS A 297 11.49 0.27 21.22
CA HIS A 297 11.29 0.02 19.77
C HIS A 297 10.11 -0.91 19.43
N ASP A 298 8.93 -0.59 19.97
CA ASP A 298 7.68 -1.36 19.77
C ASP A 298 7.71 -2.83 20.28
N PHE A 299 8.75 -3.25 21.02
CA PHE A 299 8.72 -4.53 21.74
C PHE A 299 7.62 -4.53 22.80
N GLY A 300 7.09 -5.73 23.08
CA GLY A 300 6.02 -5.90 24.06
C GLY A 300 6.41 -5.46 25.47
N PHE A 301 5.40 -5.15 26.30
CA PHE A 301 5.59 -4.80 27.72
C PHE A 301 6.36 -5.88 28.49
N LYS A 302 7.67 -5.65 28.66
CA LYS A 302 8.62 -6.57 29.30
C LYS A 302 8.40 -6.61 30.81
N THR A 303 8.24 -7.81 31.36
CA THR A 303 7.94 -8.05 32.77
C THR A 303 8.61 -9.32 33.29
N ASP A 304 9.94 -9.41 33.21
CA ASP A 304 10.69 -10.64 33.44
C ASP A 304 10.40 -11.28 34.81
N GLU A 305 10.27 -10.48 35.87
CA GLU A 305 9.96 -10.97 37.23
C GLU A 305 8.56 -11.60 37.33
N ILE A 306 7.62 -11.16 36.50
CA ILE A 306 6.26 -11.73 36.45
C ILE A 306 6.25 -12.94 35.51
N ASP A 307 6.88 -12.82 34.34
CA ASP A 307 6.87 -13.83 33.29
C ASP A 307 7.58 -15.12 33.71
N HIS A 308 8.69 -15.01 34.46
CA HIS A 308 9.44 -16.17 34.96
C HIS A 308 8.95 -16.69 36.32
N ASN A 309 7.94 -16.06 36.93
CA ASN A 309 7.40 -16.54 38.20
C ASN A 309 6.56 -17.80 37.98
N THR A 310 7.12 -18.95 38.36
CA THR A 310 6.49 -20.27 38.23
C THR A 310 5.36 -20.51 39.24
N ASN A 311 5.20 -19.64 40.25
CA ASN A 311 4.11 -19.71 41.23
C ASN A 311 2.81 -19.06 40.74
N LEU A 312 2.85 -18.34 39.61
CA LEU A 312 1.68 -17.68 39.04
C LEU A 312 1.21 -18.43 37.79
N ASN A 313 -0.09 -18.68 37.70
CA ASN A 313 -0.70 -19.12 36.44
C ASN A 313 -0.85 -17.93 35.46
N MET A 314 -1.28 -18.21 34.22
CA MET A 314 -1.36 -17.18 33.17
C MET A 314 -2.32 -16.03 33.53
N GLU A 315 -3.45 -16.33 34.17
CA GLU A 315 -4.42 -15.31 34.58
C GLU A 315 -3.88 -14.48 35.75
N GLU A 316 -3.23 -15.12 36.73
CA GLU A 316 -2.56 -14.41 37.83
C GLU A 316 -1.44 -13.50 37.31
N LYS A 317 -0.64 -13.97 36.35
CA LYS A 317 0.37 -13.13 35.68
C LYS A 317 -0.27 -11.93 34.99
N LYS A 318 -1.37 -12.14 34.27
CA LYS A 318 -2.11 -11.05 33.61
C LYS A 318 -2.57 -10.01 34.64
N GLN A 319 -3.14 -10.43 35.76
CA GLN A 319 -3.58 -9.53 36.83
C GLN A 319 -2.41 -8.79 37.51
N GLU A 320 -1.27 -9.45 37.72
CA GLU A 320 -0.06 -8.77 38.24
C GLU A 320 0.49 -7.74 37.22
N LYS A 321 0.44 -8.02 35.91
CA LYS A 321 0.79 -7.03 34.87
C LYS A 321 -0.16 -5.83 34.88
N VAL A 322 -1.46 -6.04 35.07
CA VAL A 322 -2.45 -4.94 35.23
C VAL A 322 -2.09 -4.07 36.44
N LYS A 323 -1.79 -4.67 37.60
CA LYS A 323 -1.38 -3.94 38.80
C LYS A 323 -0.07 -3.18 38.60
N LEU A 324 0.92 -3.80 37.95
CA LEU A 324 2.21 -3.19 37.65
C LEU A 324 2.02 -1.96 36.75
N LEU A 325 1.26 -2.09 35.67
CA LEU A 325 0.98 -1.00 34.74
C LEU A 325 0.24 0.16 35.44
N GLY A 326 -0.73 -0.15 36.30
CA GLY A 326 -1.39 0.86 37.14
C GLY A 326 -0.43 1.60 38.08
N ASN A 327 0.53 0.88 38.68
CA ASN A 327 1.57 1.48 39.52
C ASN A 327 2.53 2.36 38.71
N ILE A 328 2.93 1.93 37.51
CA ILE A 328 3.77 2.72 36.60
C ILE A 328 3.10 4.06 36.28
N ILE A 329 1.82 4.05 35.86
CA ILE A 329 1.07 5.26 35.54
C ILE A 329 0.98 6.18 36.75
N LYS A 330 0.77 5.62 37.94
CA LYS A 330 0.75 6.38 39.20
C LYS A 330 2.10 7.06 39.48
N ASP A 331 3.21 6.36 39.31
CA ASP A 331 4.55 6.90 39.58
C ASP A 331 4.96 7.94 38.53
N GLN A 332 4.64 7.72 37.26
CA GLN A 332 4.79 8.74 36.21
C GLN A 332 4.01 10.02 36.53
N ARG A 333 2.77 9.89 37.00
CA ARG A 333 1.96 11.06 37.42
C ARG A 333 2.52 11.75 38.66
N ASN A 334 3.19 11.02 39.56
CA ASN A 334 3.92 11.64 40.67
C ASN A 334 5.12 12.44 40.16
N ILE A 335 5.88 11.93 39.20
CA ILE A 335 6.97 12.68 38.54
C ILE A 335 6.43 13.99 37.93
N LEU A 336 5.35 13.91 37.15
CA LEU A 336 4.71 15.10 36.57
C LEU A 336 4.32 16.12 37.65
N LYS A 337 3.74 15.66 38.76
CA LYS A 337 3.34 16.53 39.88
C LYS A 337 4.55 17.18 40.56
N ASP A 338 5.64 16.44 40.74
CA ASP A 338 6.85 16.92 41.42
C ASP A 338 7.58 17.97 40.58
N VAL A 339 7.66 17.76 39.25
CA VAL A 339 8.40 18.64 38.34
C VAL A 339 7.58 19.86 37.92
N LEU A 340 6.32 19.65 37.52
CA LEU A 340 5.46 20.72 37.00
C LEU A 340 4.72 21.49 38.10
N GLY A 341 4.60 20.90 39.30
CA GLY A 341 3.73 21.38 40.36
C GLY A 341 2.26 21.00 40.15
N LYS A 342 1.43 21.17 41.20
CA LYS A 342 0.05 20.66 41.21
C LYS A 342 -0.82 21.22 40.08
N LYS A 343 -0.79 22.54 39.87
CA LYS A 343 -1.64 23.22 38.89
C LYS A 343 -1.29 22.79 37.46
N ASN A 344 -0.03 22.92 37.07
CA ASN A 344 0.41 22.58 35.72
C ASN A 344 0.24 21.08 35.44
N ARG A 345 0.38 20.20 36.44
CA ARG A 345 0.06 18.77 36.27
C ARG A 345 -1.42 18.53 35.98
N GLU A 346 -2.33 19.23 36.66
CA GLU A 346 -3.78 19.10 36.42
C GLU A 346 -4.18 19.62 35.03
N GLU A 347 -3.40 20.53 34.44
CA GLU A 347 -3.59 21.08 33.09
C GLU A 347 -2.79 20.31 32.00
N ALA A 348 -1.84 19.45 32.38
CA ALA A 348 -0.95 18.76 31.46
C ALA A 348 -1.70 17.71 30.62
N LEU A 349 -1.56 17.81 29.29
CA LEU A 349 -2.10 16.85 28.35
C LEU A 349 -1.39 15.50 28.52
N GLN A 350 -2.17 14.45 28.76
CA GLN A 350 -1.68 13.09 28.95
C GLN A 350 -2.45 12.12 28.07
N THR A 351 -1.74 11.14 27.53
CA THR A 351 -2.27 10.09 26.66
C THR A 351 -1.92 8.71 27.19
N PHE A 352 -2.85 7.78 27.08
CA PHE A 352 -2.61 6.34 27.23
C PHE A 352 -3.07 5.63 25.96
N ILE A 353 -2.19 4.82 25.37
CA ILE A 353 -2.44 4.14 24.10
C ILE A 353 -2.44 2.62 24.37
N PRO A 354 -3.62 1.98 24.57
CA PRO A 354 -3.73 0.53 24.71
C PRO A 354 -3.52 -0.16 23.36
N TYR A 355 -2.26 -0.30 22.94
CA TYR A 355 -1.89 -0.88 21.65
C TYR A 355 -1.32 -2.30 21.82
N LYS A 356 -1.61 -3.17 20.84
CA LYS A 356 -1.17 -4.57 20.80
C LYS A 356 -1.44 -5.32 22.11
N GLU A 357 -0.41 -5.71 22.84
CA GLU A 357 -0.49 -6.51 24.06
C GLU A 357 -1.05 -5.75 25.27
N VAL A 358 -1.08 -4.41 25.22
CA VAL A 358 -1.60 -3.56 26.30
C VAL A 358 -3.13 -3.50 26.29
N LEU A 359 -3.78 -3.65 25.13
CA LEU A 359 -5.25 -3.63 25.03
C LEU A 359 -5.92 -4.71 25.88
N PRO A 360 -5.48 -6.00 25.85
CA PRO A 360 -5.98 -7.02 26.75
C PRO A 360 -5.76 -6.73 28.25
N LEU A 361 -4.78 -5.91 28.62
CA LEU A 361 -4.55 -5.49 30.02
C LEU A 361 -5.53 -4.39 30.42
N TYR A 362 -5.82 -3.46 29.51
CA TYR A 362 -6.87 -2.46 29.73
C TYR A 362 -8.24 -3.13 29.94
N ASP A 363 -8.59 -4.07 29.07
CA ASP A 363 -9.86 -4.82 29.15
C ASP A 363 -9.96 -5.73 30.39
N ALA A 364 -8.83 -6.09 30.99
CA ALA A 364 -8.79 -6.85 32.23
C ALA A 364 -9.02 -6.00 33.49
N GLY A 365 -9.32 -4.71 33.35
CA GLY A 365 -9.73 -3.84 34.45
C GLY A 365 -8.65 -2.86 34.92
N LEU A 366 -7.70 -2.46 34.06
CA LEU A 366 -6.75 -1.40 34.38
C LEU A 366 -7.49 -0.09 34.70
N GLU A 367 -7.34 0.40 35.92
CA GLU A 367 -7.92 1.69 36.32
C GLU A 367 -7.08 2.85 35.79
N LEU A 368 -7.61 3.57 34.79
CA LEU A 368 -6.99 4.75 34.21
C LEU A 368 -7.62 6.04 34.79
N PRO A 369 -6.83 7.00 35.32
CA PRO A 369 -7.36 8.28 35.81
C PRO A 369 -8.20 9.00 34.76
N ASP A 370 -9.37 9.54 35.14
CA ASP A 370 -10.39 10.06 34.20
C ASP A 370 -9.91 11.17 33.27
N ASP A 371 -8.91 11.96 33.69
CA ASP A 371 -8.32 13.07 32.94
C ASP A 371 -7.33 12.65 31.85
N VAL A 372 -6.89 11.38 31.83
CA VAL A 372 -5.99 10.86 30.78
C VAL A 372 -6.79 10.56 29.52
N THR A 373 -6.32 11.11 28.39
CA THR A 373 -6.90 10.86 27.06
C THR A 373 -6.62 9.42 26.63
N LEU A 374 -7.66 8.69 26.27
CA LEU A 374 -7.52 7.31 25.76
C LEU A 374 -7.39 7.34 24.23
N MET A 375 -6.29 6.82 23.70
CA MET A 375 -6.01 6.80 22.27
C MET A 375 -6.36 5.44 21.66
N TRP A 376 -7.30 5.42 20.73
CA TRP A 376 -7.67 4.22 19.97
C TRP A 376 -6.83 4.09 18.70
N VAL A 377 -6.54 2.87 18.28
CA VAL A 377 -5.70 2.61 17.10
C VAL A 377 -6.51 1.82 16.08
N ASP A 378 -6.29 2.10 14.81
CA ASP A 378 -6.70 1.19 13.74
C ASP A 378 -5.86 -0.11 13.79
N ASP A 379 -6.13 -1.02 12.87
CA ASP A 379 -5.38 -2.27 12.70
C ASP A 379 -4.10 -2.10 11.88
N ASN A 380 -3.63 -0.86 11.74
CA ASN A 380 -2.53 -0.44 10.87
C ASN A 380 -2.82 -0.55 9.36
N PHE A 381 -4.03 -0.90 8.93
CA PHE A 381 -4.45 -0.93 7.51
C PHE A 381 -5.67 -0.04 7.25
N GLY A 382 -5.95 0.88 8.17
CA GLY A 382 -7.04 1.85 8.09
C GLY A 382 -8.36 1.39 8.71
N TYR A 383 -8.44 0.21 9.35
CA TYR A 383 -9.69 -0.26 9.99
C TYR A 383 -9.66 -0.05 11.50
N MET A 384 -10.61 0.72 12.05
CA MET A 384 -10.67 0.92 13.50
C MET A 384 -10.95 -0.39 14.24
N ARG A 385 -10.08 -0.73 15.20
CA ARG A 385 -10.20 -1.97 16.00
C ARG A 385 -11.35 -1.93 17.00
N ARG A 386 -11.63 -0.74 17.55
CA ARG A 386 -12.63 -0.49 18.58
C ARG A 386 -12.97 1.00 18.69
N TYR A 387 -14.19 1.28 19.12
CA TYR A 387 -14.66 2.61 19.55
C TYR A 387 -14.96 2.60 21.05
N PRO A 388 -14.92 3.77 21.74
CA PRO A 388 -15.21 3.83 23.16
C PRO A 388 -16.68 3.48 23.45
N ASP A 389 -16.88 2.67 24.49
CA ASP A 389 -18.22 2.32 24.95
C ASP A 389 -18.94 3.48 25.67
N SER A 390 -20.20 3.28 26.05
CA SER A 390 -21.01 4.30 26.71
C SER A 390 -20.47 4.78 28.07
N LYS A 391 -19.64 4.00 28.76
CA LYS A 391 -18.97 4.36 30.01
C LYS A 391 -17.70 5.14 29.71
N GLU A 392 -16.90 4.67 28.77
CA GLU A 392 -15.65 5.29 28.31
C GLU A 392 -15.90 6.68 27.72
N GLN A 393 -16.97 6.87 26.95
CA GLN A 393 -17.35 8.17 26.38
C GLN A 393 -17.59 9.29 27.43
N LYS A 394 -17.80 8.95 28.70
CA LYS A 394 -18.03 9.91 29.79
C LYS A 394 -16.75 10.45 30.43
N ARG A 395 -15.58 9.91 30.07
CA ARG A 395 -14.29 10.30 30.65
C ARG A 395 -13.93 11.74 30.30
N SER A 396 -13.45 12.51 31.27
CA SER A 396 -13.13 13.93 31.10
C SER A 396 -11.90 14.19 30.22
N GLY A 397 -10.95 13.24 30.18
CA GLY A 397 -9.81 13.27 29.26
C GLY A 397 -10.21 13.10 27.79
N GLY A 398 -11.41 12.55 27.53
CA GLY A 398 -11.88 12.24 26.19
C GLY A 398 -11.05 11.16 25.49
N HIS A 399 -11.16 11.12 24.17
CA HIS A 399 -10.59 10.06 23.32
C HIS A 399 -9.87 10.65 22.11
N GLY A 400 -8.81 9.98 21.68
CA GLY A 400 -8.12 10.27 20.42
C GLY A 400 -7.95 9.04 19.53
N ILE A 401 -7.43 9.26 18.31
CA ILE A 401 -7.07 8.21 17.36
C ILE A 401 -5.60 8.29 16.97
N TYR A 402 -5.01 7.12 16.75
CA TYR A 402 -3.80 6.90 15.98
C TYR A 402 -4.18 6.07 14.74
N PHE A 403 -3.94 6.62 13.55
CA PHE A 403 -4.40 6.06 12.26
C PHE A 403 -3.22 5.90 11.30
N HIS A 404 -3.26 4.96 10.34
CA HIS A 404 -2.11 4.67 9.48
C HIS A 404 -2.36 4.92 7.97
N ASN A 405 -1.47 5.68 7.33
CA ASN A 405 -1.29 5.72 5.87
C ASN A 405 0.09 5.21 5.42
N SER A 406 0.93 4.79 6.36
CA SER A 406 2.23 4.13 6.18
C SER A 406 2.41 3.11 7.29
N TYR A 407 3.00 1.95 6.99
CA TYR A 407 3.27 0.94 8.01
C TYR A 407 4.43 0.00 7.64
N TRP A 408 5.50 0.04 8.44
CA TRP A 408 6.50 -1.03 8.48
C TRP A 408 5.96 -2.18 9.34
N ALA A 409 5.43 -3.19 8.67
CA ALA A 409 4.74 -4.31 9.29
C ALA A 409 5.66 -5.53 9.51
N HIS A 410 5.09 -6.58 10.12
CA HIS A 410 5.65 -7.94 10.08
C HIS A 410 6.05 -8.35 8.64
N PRO A 411 7.06 -9.24 8.45
CA PRO A 411 7.46 -9.72 7.13
C PRO A 411 6.30 -10.02 6.19
N GLY A 412 6.36 -9.40 5.01
CA GLY A 412 5.37 -9.59 3.93
C GLY A 412 4.14 -8.67 4.00
N MET A 413 4.01 -7.79 4.99
CA MET A 413 2.80 -6.98 5.18
C MET A 413 3.02 -5.46 5.08
N SER A 414 4.26 -4.98 4.97
CA SER A 414 4.56 -3.54 4.93
C SER A 414 3.94 -2.84 3.71
N TYR A 415 3.60 -1.57 3.86
CA TYR A 415 3.27 -0.67 2.74
C TYR A 415 3.83 0.73 3.05
N LEU A 416 4.82 1.14 2.27
CA LEU A 416 5.72 2.26 2.58
C LEU A 416 6.02 3.13 1.36
N TYR A 417 5.75 2.65 0.14
CA TYR A 417 6.05 3.38 -1.08
C TYR A 417 4.95 4.39 -1.42
N ILE A 418 3.68 3.94 -1.47
CA ILE A 418 2.52 4.83 -1.66
C ILE A 418 1.34 4.38 -0.79
N ASN A 419 0.50 5.32 -0.36
CA ASN A 419 -0.81 4.97 0.18
C ASN A 419 -1.79 4.68 -0.95
N SER A 420 -2.50 3.56 -0.84
CA SER A 420 -3.61 3.18 -1.73
C SER A 420 -4.95 3.07 -1.02
N ILE A 421 -5.03 3.34 0.29
CA ILE A 421 -6.30 3.35 1.03
C ILE A 421 -7.19 4.46 0.44
N PRO A 422 -8.40 4.14 -0.08
CA PRO A 422 -9.28 5.15 -0.64
C PRO A 422 -9.65 6.22 0.38
N MET A 423 -9.70 7.48 -0.01
CA MET A 423 -10.15 8.56 0.89
C MET A 423 -11.57 8.33 1.41
N ALA A 424 -12.42 7.63 0.63
CA ALA A 424 -13.75 7.23 1.08
C ALA A 424 -13.69 6.32 2.31
N HIS A 425 -12.73 5.39 2.33
CA HIS A 425 -12.47 4.54 3.49
C HIS A 425 -11.98 5.37 4.69
N THR A 426 -10.94 6.18 4.51
CA THR A 426 -10.43 7.05 5.59
C THR A 426 -11.53 7.97 6.14
N GLY A 427 -12.25 8.66 5.27
CA GLY A 427 -13.33 9.59 5.65
C GLY A 427 -14.48 8.91 6.39
N ASN A 428 -14.80 7.67 6.02
CA ASN A 428 -15.81 6.87 6.71
C ASN A 428 -15.38 6.49 8.12
N GLU A 429 -14.13 6.01 8.30
CA GLU A 429 -13.60 5.69 9.63
C GLU A 429 -13.46 6.93 10.53
N LEU A 430 -12.99 8.06 9.98
CA LEU A 430 -12.94 9.34 10.71
C LEU A 430 -14.33 9.83 11.14
N LYS A 431 -15.34 9.62 10.28
CA LYS A 431 -16.73 9.91 10.64
C LYS A 431 -17.18 9.07 11.84
N LYS A 432 -16.95 7.75 11.81
CA LYS A 432 -17.29 6.83 12.91
C LYS A 432 -16.56 7.22 14.19
N CYS A 433 -15.28 7.57 14.11
CA CYS A 433 -14.51 8.06 15.25
C CYS A 433 -15.15 9.31 15.88
N TYR A 434 -15.47 10.32 15.07
CA TYR A 434 -16.09 11.54 15.55
C TYR A 434 -17.47 11.29 16.17
N ASP A 435 -18.29 10.46 15.52
CA ASP A 435 -19.65 10.13 15.97
C ASP A 435 -19.65 9.35 17.29
N ASN A 436 -18.63 8.51 17.54
CA ASN A 436 -18.45 7.79 18.80
C ASN A 436 -17.62 8.58 19.84
N GLY A 437 -17.47 9.90 19.68
CA GLY A 437 -16.89 10.78 20.71
C GLY A 437 -15.36 10.85 20.72
N ILE A 438 -14.68 10.33 19.69
CA ILE A 438 -13.23 10.43 19.55
C ILE A 438 -12.86 11.79 18.92
N ARG A 439 -12.71 12.83 19.77
CA ARG A 439 -12.64 14.25 19.36
C ARG A 439 -11.48 15.03 19.97
N LYS A 440 -10.64 14.40 20.81
CA LYS A 440 -9.58 15.09 21.55
C LYS A 440 -8.30 15.22 20.71
N ILE A 441 -7.73 14.10 20.26
CA ILE A 441 -6.43 14.05 19.56
C ILE A 441 -6.54 13.14 18.35
N TRP A 442 -6.22 13.63 17.16
CA TRP A 442 -6.11 12.80 15.95
C TRP A 442 -4.69 12.86 15.40
N VAL A 443 -4.04 11.70 15.26
CA VAL A 443 -2.68 11.56 14.73
C VAL A 443 -2.67 10.56 13.58
N LEU A 444 -2.04 10.94 12.47
CA LEU A 444 -1.85 10.09 11.31
C LEU A 444 -0.39 9.66 11.19
N ASN A 445 -0.09 8.36 11.08
CA ASN A 445 1.21 7.87 10.61
C ASN A 445 1.36 8.23 9.13
N VAL A 446 2.39 9.03 8.82
CA VAL A 446 2.64 9.57 7.48
C VAL A 446 3.95 9.06 6.86
N GLY A 447 4.56 8.04 7.45
CA GLY A 447 5.86 7.56 6.98
C GLY A 447 6.90 8.71 6.98
N ALA A 448 7.69 8.75 5.91
CA ALA A 448 8.65 9.81 5.60
C ALA A 448 8.03 11.13 5.08
N LEU A 449 6.75 11.42 5.37
CA LEU A 449 5.95 12.56 4.89
C LEU A 449 5.54 12.48 3.41
N LYS A 450 6.50 12.29 2.50
CA LYS A 450 6.24 12.14 1.05
C LYS A 450 6.15 10.66 0.69
N PRO A 451 5.28 10.25 -0.26
CA PRO A 451 4.38 11.05 -1.10
C PRO A 451 2.92 11.03 -0.59
N LEU A 452 2.65 11.42 0.66
CA LEU A 452 1.31 11.33 1.28
C LEU A 452 0.58 12.68 1.40
N GLU A 453 0.98 13.68 0.62
CA GLU A 453 0.56 15.08 0.80
C GLU A 453 -0.97 15.26 0.78
N GLN A 454 -1.64 14.69 -0.22
CA GLN A 454 -3.09 14.80 -0.36
C GLN A 454 -3.83 14.07 0.78
N ASP A 455 -3.31 12.92 1.19
CA ASP A 455 -3.86 12.10 2.27
C ASP A 455 -3.73 12.81 3.63
N ILE A 456 -2.59 13.47 3.88
CA ILE A 456 -2.33 14.30 5.06
C ILE A 456 -3.28 15.50 5.11
N GLU A 457 -3.41 16.24 4.01
CA GLU A 457 -4.32 17.40 3.97
C GLU A 457 -5.78 16.95 4.15
N TYR A 458 -6.18 15.81 3.59
CA TYR A 458 -7.52 15.26 3.81
C TYR A 458 -7.77 14.95 5.29
N PHE A 459 -6.89 14.19 5.94
CA PHE A 459 -7.03 13.82 7.35
C PHE A 459 -7.11 15.04 8.29
N LEU A 460 -6.20 16.01 8.10
CA LEU A 460 -6.15 17.22 8.93
C LEU A 460 -7.35 18.15 8.68
N THR A 461 -7.75 18.31 7.42
CA THR A 461 -8.95 19.08 7.05
C THR A 461 -10.20 18.40 7.61
N TYR A 462 -10.29 17.06 7.57
CA TYR A 462 -11.39 16.33 8.17
C TYR A 462 -11.44 16.58 9.68
N GLY A 463 -10.31 16.54 10.40
CA GLY A 463 -10.27 16.89 11.83
C GLY A 463 -10.72 18.33 12.13
N TRP A 464 -10.46 19.27 11.23
CA TRP A 464 -11.00 20.64 11.32
C TRP A 464 -12.52 20.70 11.08
N GLU A 465 -13.03 19.85 10.19
CA GLU A 465 -14.38 19.89 9.65
C GLU A 465 -15.34 18.82 10.19
N ALA A 466 -14.87 17.88 11.02
CA ALA A 466 -15.59 16.66 11.36
C ALA A 466 -17.02 16.88 11.87
N GLY A 467 -17.24 17.95 12.66
CA GLY A 467 -18.53 18.34 13.23
C GLY A 467 -19.36 19.30 12.38
N LYS A 468 -19.00 19.52 11.11
CA LYS A 468 -19.69 20.41 10.16
C LYS A 468 -20.39 19.54 9.10
N GLU A 469 -21.70 19.69 8.97
CA GLU A 469 -22.53 18.85 8.08
C GLU A 469 -22.21 19.11 6.60
N ASP A 470 -22.10 20.37 6.20
CA ASP A 470 -21.85 20.79 4.80
C ASP A 470 -20.35 20.87 4.44
N ALA A 471 -19.49 20.18 5.19
CA ALA A 471 -18.05 20.20 4.98
C ALA A 471 -17.64 19.52 3.66
N VAL A 472 -16.63 20.06 2.98
CA VAL A 472 -16.15 19.48 1.72
C VAL A 472 -15.59 18.07 1.93
N THR A 473 -14.99 17.81 3.08
CA THR A 473 -14.40 16.50 3.41
C THR A 473 -15.41 15.36 3.55
N LYS A 474 -16.72 15.66 3.59
CA LYS A 474 -17.80 14.66 3.56
C LYS A 474 -18.05 14.06 2.17
N ASP A 475 -17.51 14.70 1.13
CA ASP A 475 -17.53 14.24 -0.25
C ASP A 475 -16.08 14.21 -0.77
N THR A 476 -15.51 13.01 -0.87
CA THR A 476 -14.11 12.79 -1.23
C THR A 476 -13.80 13.20 -2.67
N SER A 477 -14.76 13.03 -3.58
CA SER A 477 -14.68 13.51 -4.95
C SER A 477 -14.61 15.03 -4.98
N LYS A 478 -15.47 15.71 -4.21
CA LYS A 478 -15.47 17.18 -4.12
C LYS A 478 -14.22 17.73 -3.44
N PHE A 479 -13.71 17.03 -2.42
CA PHE A 479 -12.43 17.38 -1.80
C PHE A 479 -11.30 17.31 -2.83
N THR A 480 -11.16 16.19 -3.53
CA THR A 480 -10.11 15.99 -4.54
C THR A 480 -10.23 17.01 -5.67
N GLU A 481 -11.44 17.29 -6.15
CA GLU A 481 -11.69 18.33 -7.16
C GLU A 481 -11.14 19.68 -6.69
N LYS A 482 -11.56 20.16 -5.53
CA LYS A 482 -11.12 21.45 -5.01
C LYS A 482 -9.62 21.48 -4.70
N TRP A 483 -9.06 20.37 -4.26
CA TRP A 483 -7.65 20.27 -3.95
C TRP A 483 -6.78 20.39 -5.21
N ILE A 484 -7.17 19.70 -6.30
CA ILE A 484 -6.49 19.79 -7.59
C ILE A 484 -6.62 21.20 -8.18
N ASP A 485 -7.84 21.77 -8.24
CA ASP A 485 -8.06 23.10 -8.83
C ASP A 485 -7.44 24.24 -8.00
N PHE A 486 -7.24 24.01 -6.70
CA PHE A 486 -6.51 24.93 -5.87
C PHE A 486 -5.00 24.95 -6.22
N ASN A 487 -4.38 23.78 -6.39
CA ASN A 487 -2.94 23.68 -6.63
C ASN A 487 -2.54 23.86 -8.11
N PHE A 488 -3.44 23.55 -9.06
CA PHE A 488 -3.14 23.51 -10.49
C PHE A 488 -4.12 24.34 -11.31
N SER A 489 -3.68 24.78 -12.48
CA SER A 489 -4.48 25.54 -13.44
C SER A 489 -5.23 24.60 -14.39
N GLY A 490 -6.36 25.06 -14.96
CA GLY A 490 -7.08 24.36 -16.04
C GLY A 490 -8.36 23.63 -15.63
N ASP A 491 -8.78 23.73 -14.37
CA ASP A 491 -10.05 23.19 -13.85
C ASP A 491 -10.20 21.66 -14.07
N TYR A 492 -9.10 20.93 -13.93
CA TYR A 492 -9.05 19.46 -14.11
C TYR A 492 -9.59 18.68 -12.91
N GLY A 493 -9.94 19.34 -11.81
CA GLY A 493 -10.24 18.72 -10.52
C GLY A 493 -11.29 17.61 -10.60
N LYS A 494 -12.39 17.82 -11.32
CA LYS A 494 -13.45 16.81 -11.45
C LYS A 494 -12.94 15.55 -12.16
N ARG A 495 -12.14 15.72 -13.21
CA ARG A 495 -11.56 14.61 -13.97
C ARG A 495 -10.49 13.89 -13.16
N ALA A 496 -9.67 14.62 -12.42
CA ALA A 496 -8.67 14.05 -11.51
C ALA A 496 -9.32 13.28 -10.35
N ALA A 497 -10.44 13.76 -9.81
CA ALA A 497 -11.19 13.07 -8.76
C ALA A 497 -11.71 11.69 -9.22
N ASP A 498 -12.35 11.62 -10.39
CA ASP A 498 -12.79 10.33 -10.99
C ASP A 498 -11.63 9.35 -11.14
N LEU A 499 -10.51 9.83 -11.67
CA LEU A 499 -9.30 9.02 -11.86
C LEU A 499 -8.71 8.54 -10.55
N TYR A 500 -8.63 9.40 -9.53
CA TYR A 500 -8.07 9.07 -8.23
C TYR A 500 -8.92 8.02 -7.50
N ASN A 501 -10.24 8.15 -7.53
CA ASN A 501 -11.14 7.17 -6.91
C ASN A 501 -10.97 5.80 -7.58
N ARG A 502 -11.02 5.74 -8.92
CA ARG A 502 -10.78 4.49 -9.66
C ARG A 502 -9.39 3.92 -9.37
N PHE A 503 -8.36 4.76 -9.32
CA PHE A 503 -6.97 4.36 -9.03
C PHE A 503 -6.84 3.72 -7.64
N THR A 504 -7.38 4.36 -6.60
CA THR A 504 -7.28 3.87 -5.23
C THR A 504 -8.08 2.59 -5.02
N GLN A 505 -9.29 2.48 -5.59
CA GLN A 505 -10.08 1.23 -5.51
C GLN A 505 -9.36 0.03 -6.12
N ILE A 506 -8.73 0.21 -7.28
CA ILE A 506 -7.97 -0.85 -7.94
C ILE A 506 -6.71 -1.17 -7.13
N THR A 507 -5.92 -0.16 -6.77
CA THR A 507 -4.63 -0.36 -6.09
C THR A 507 -4.79 -0.82 -4.63
N ASN A 508 -5.93 -0.57 -3.97
CA ASN A 508 -6.16 -1.07 -2.62
C ASN A 508 -6.52 -2.55 -2.58
N VAL A 509 -7.04 -3.16 -3.67
CA VAL A 509 -7.29 -4.61 -3.72
C VAL A 509 -6.06 -5.41 -3.30
N CYS A 510 -4.90 -4.98 -3.79
CA CYS A 510 -3.59 -5.51 -3.44
C CYS A 510 -2.60 -4.36 -3.59
N LYS A 511 -2.01 -3.93 -2.47
CA LYS A 511 -0.99 -2.88 -2.45
C LYS A 511 0.21 -3.32 -3.27
N ILE A 512 0.96 -2.38 -3.83
CA ILE A 512 2.05 -2.68 -4.76
C ILE A 512 3.18 -3.48 -4.09
N GLU A 513 3.38 -3.28 -2.78
CA GLU A 513 4.34 -4.02 -1.95
C GLU A 513 3.90 -5.46 -1.66
N HIS A 514 2.60 -5.75 -1.83
CA HIS A 514 1.98 -7.06 -1.59
C HIS A 514 1.76 -7.87 -2.87
N LEU A 515 2.22 -7.35 -4.02
CA LEU A 515 2.20 -8.10 -5.27
C LEU A 515 3.11 -9.32 -5.16
N THR A 516 2.56 -10.47 -5.54
CA THR A 516 3.24 -11.77 -5.64
C THR A 516 2.90 -12.40 -6.99
N GLY A 517 3.67 -13.40 -7.41
CA GLY A 517 3.33 -14.17 -8.62
C GLY A 517 1.96 -14.84 -8.49
N ASP A 518 1.25 -14.93 -9.61
CA ASP A 518 -0.09 -15.53 -9.75
C ASP A 518 -1.16 -14.96 -8.78
N LYS A 519 -0.99 -13.71 -8.32
CA LYS A 519 -1.93 -13.05 -7.38
C LYS A 519 -3.33 -12.83 -7.96
N PHE A 520 -3.42 -12.67 -9.28
CA PHE A 520 -4.67 -12.51 -10.04
C PHE A 520 -4.68 -13.51 -11.19
N SER A 521 -5.84 -14.11 -11.46
CA SER A 521 -5.92 -15.17 -12.47
C SER A 521 -5.76 -14.63 -13.91
N GLN A 522 -5.03 -15.38 -14.73
CA GLN A 522 -4.82 -15.11 -16.16
C GLN A 522 -5.88 -15.80 -17.07
N THR A 523 -6.79 -16.58 -16.47
CA THR A 523 -7.69 -17.53 -17.17
C THR A 523 -9.14 -17.52 -16.63
N ILE A 524 -9.33 -17.36 -15.32
CA ILE A 524 -10.65 -17.31 -14.70
C ILE A 524 -11.39 -16.04 -15.14
N TYR A 525 -12.66 -16.21 -15.49
CA TYR A 525 -13.52 -15.16 -16.06
C TYR A 525 -12.89 -14.47 -17.28
N GLY A 526 -12.11 -15.23 -18.05
CA GLY A 526 -11.37 -14.74 -19.20
C GLY A 526 -9.95 -14.37 -18.82
N ASP A 527 -9.75 -13.21 -18.18
CA ASP A 527 -8.42 -12.69 -17.87
C ASP A 527 -8.54 -11.61 -16.78
N GLU A 528 -8.76 -12.03 -15.54
CA GLU A 528 -8.94 -11.14 -14.39
C GLU A 528 -7.76 -10.16 -14.24
N ALA A 529 -6.54 -10.67 -14.37
CA ALA A 529 -5.31 -9.89 -14.27
C ALA A 529 -5.18 -8.88 -15.42
N GLY A 530 -5.52 -9.28 -16.66
CA GLY A 530 -5.49 -8.41 -17.83
C GLY A 530 -6.50 -7.27 -17.75
N VAL A 531 -7.74 -7.55 -17.31
CA VAL A 531 -8.77 -6.52 -17.05
C VAL A 531 -8.27 -5.49 -16.05
N ARG A 532 -7.60 -5.94 -14.98
CA ARG A 532 -7.03 -5.06 -13.96
C ARG A 532 -5.97 -4.13 -14.55
N VAL A 533 -5.01 -4.66 -15.31
CA VAL A 533 -3.94 -3.85 -15.93
C VAL A 533 -4.51 -2.90 -16.98
N ASN A 534 -5.48 -3.32 -17.79
CA ASN A 534 -6.15 -2.46 -18.77
C ASN A 534 -6.88 -1.28 -18.11
N LYS A 535 -7.58 -1.51 -16.98
CA LYS A 535 -8.20 -0.42 -16.21
C LYS A 535 -7.15 0.57 -15.67
N LEU A 536 -6.01 0.08 -15.16
CA LEU A 536 -4.90 0.94 -14.72
C LEU A 536 -4.28 1.71 -15.89
N LYS A 537 -4.18 1.08 -17.07
CA LYS A 537 -3.69 1.74 -18.29
C LYS A 537 -4.61 2.87 -18.75
N GLU A 538 -5.93 2.67 -18.71
CA GLU A 538 -6.88 3.75 -19.03
C GLU A 538 -6.65 4.97 -18.12
N ILE A 539 -6.47 4.74 -16.81
CA ILE A 539 -6.18 5.79 -15.82
C ILE A 539 -4.83 6.46 -16.13
N TYR A 540 -3.80 5.66 -16.40
CA TYR A 540 -2.46 6.13 -16.77
C TYR A 540 -2.49 7.04 -18.01
N ASP A 541 -3.15 6.61 -19.09
CA ASP A 541 -3.23 7.37 -20.34
C ASP A 541 -4.01 8.68 -20.13
N GLU A 542 -5.10 8.64 -19.36
CA GLU A 542 -5.91 9.83 -19.06
C GLU A 542 -5.17 10.82 -18.16
N ALA A 543 -4.40 10.34 -17.18
CA ALA A 543 -3.59 11.18 -16.29
C ALA A 543 -2.41 11.83 -17.02
N ASN A 544 -1.74 11.12 -17.94
CA ASN A 544 -0.69 11.68 -18.77
C ASN A 544 -1.19 12.79 -19.69
N LYS A 545 -2.39 12.64 -20.27
CA LYS A 545 -3.00 13.72 -21.06
C LYS A 545 -3.15 15.00 -20.25
N MET A 546 -3.67 14.92 -19.01
CA MET A 546 -3.79 16.10 -18.14
C MET A 546 -2.43 16.74 -17.84
N TYR A 547 -1.41 15.94 -17.55
CA TYR A 547 -0.05 16.45 -17.31
C TYR A 547 0.48 17.28 -18.49
N PHE A 548 0.27 16.82 -19.73
CA PHE A 548 0.72 17.56 -20.91
C PHE A 548 -0.12 18.81 -21.20
N GLU A 549 -1.35 18.88 -20.71
CA GLU A 549 -2.22 20.05 -20.81
C GLU A 549 -1.88 21.14 -19.75
N LEU A 550 -1.15 20.80 -18.68
CA LEU A 550 -0.75 21.74 -17.63
C LEU A 550 0.37 22.70 -18.07
N PRO A 551 0.40 23.93 -17.50
CA PRO A 551 1.54 24.84 -17.60
C PRO A 551 2.85 24.19 -17.18
N GLN A 552 3.95 24.48 -17.87
CA GLN A 552 5.25 23.84 -17.63
C GLN A 552 5.73 23.96 -16.17
N ASN A 553 5.49 25.10 -15.52
CA ASN A 553 5.89 25.35 -14.13
C ASN A 553 5.03 24.62 -13.08
N GLU A 554 3.94 23.96 -13.48
CA GLU A 554 3.07 23.17 -12.61
C GLU A 554 3.32 21.66 -12.74
N ARG A 555 3.96 21.24 -13.85
CA ARG A 555 4.11 19.83 -14.22
C ARG A 555 4.87 18.99 -13.20
N GLU A 556 6.00 19.45 -12.69
CA GLU A 556 6.77 18.70 -11.68
C GLU A 556 5.99 18.52 -10.37
N SER A 557 5.27 19.56 -9.95
CA SER A 557 4.39 19.51 -8.79
C SER A 557 3.22 18.54 -9.00
N PHE A 558 2.56 18.59 -10.16
CA PHE A 558 1.51 17.62 -10.50
C PHE A 558 2.04 16.19 -10.59
N PHE A 559 3.27 16.04 -11.09
CA PHE A 559 3.90 14.73 -11.18
C PHE A 559 4.08 14.10 -9.80
N GLN A 560 4.72 14.81 -8.87
CA GLN A 560 4.98 14.26 -7.54
C GLN A 560 3.73 14.09 -6.68
N LEU A 561 2.73 14.97 -6.84
CA LEU A 561 1.50 14.95 -6.05
C LEU A 561 0.45 13.95 -6.54
N PHE A 562 0.41 13.66 -7.84
CA PHE A 562 -0.67 12.91 -8.46
C PHE A 562 -0.18 11.82 -9.42
N LEU A 563 0.56 12.21 -10.47
CA LEU A 563 0.85 11.31 -11.60
C LEU A 563 1.80 10.15 -11.24
N MET A 564 2.79 10.39 -10.36
CA MET A 564 3.79 9.39 -9.98
C MET A 564 3.13 8.14 -9.37
N LYS A 565 2.11 8.30 -8.51
CA LYS A 565 1.40 7.17 -7.87
C LYS A 565 0.70 6.29 -8.91
N ILE A 566 0.10 6.90 -9.93
CA ILE A 566 -0.56 6.20 -11.03
C ILE A 566 0.46 5.43 -11.87
N HIS A 567 1.60 6.05 -12.19
CA HIS A 567 2.67 5.40 -12.94
C HIS A 567 3.27 4.23 -12.14
N ALA A 568 3.53 4.41 -10.84
CA ALA A 568 4.02 3.37 -9.95
C ALA A 568 3.11 2.14 -9.92
N SER A 569 1.80 2.35 -9.76
CA SER A 569 0.81 1.27 -9.73
C SER A 569 0.67 0.58 -11.09
N TYR A 570 0.60 1.33 -12.20
CA TYR A 570 0.52 0.73 -13.53
C TYR A 570 1.75 -0.13 -13.85
N TYR A 571 2.96 0.42 -13.70
CA TYR A 571 4.19 -0.31 -14.01
C TYR A 571 4.38 -1.56 -13.14
N ALA A 572 4.12 -1.47 -11.82
CA ALA A 572 4.26 -2.63 -10.94
C ALA A 572 3.23 -3.74 -11.25
N ASN A 573 1.95 -3.40 -11.46
CA ASN A 573 0.95 -4.41 -11.82
C ASN A 573 1.22 -5.01 -13.22
N ALA A 574 1.69 -4.21 -14.18
CA ALA A 574 2.05 -4.69 -15.51
C ALA A 574 3.31 -5.58 -15.49
N GLU A 575 4.32 -5.24 -14.70
CA GLU A 575 5.52 -6.06 -14.48
C GLU A 575 5.14 -7.48 -14.02
N PHE A 576 4.31 -7.59 -12.99
CA PHE A 576 3.82 -8.88 -12.48
C PHE A 576 2.90 -9.60 -13.47
N TYR A 577 1.97 -8.88 -14.10
CA TYR A 577 1.08 -9.46 -15.11
C TYR A 577 1.87 -10.14 -16.25
N PHE A 578 2.89 -9.46 -16.78
CA PHE A 578 3.67 -10.02 -17.88
C PHE A 578 4.55 -11.20 -17.41
N ALA A 579 5.11 -11.18 -16.21
CA ALA A 579 5.82 -12.34 -15.69
C ALA A 579 4.90 -13.57 -15.51
N ASP A 580 3.71 -13.38 -14.95
CA ASP A 580 2.69 -14.44 -14.82
C ASP A 580 2.23 -14.94 -16.19
N ARG A 581 2.05 -14.03 -17.15
CA ARG A 581 1.70 -14.38 -18.54
C ARG A 581 2.82 -15.15 -19.24
N SER A 582 4.09 -14.88 -18.94
CA SER A 582 5.23 -15.68 -19.39
C SER A 582 5.16 -17.11 -18.83
N ASN A 583 4.87 -17.25 -17.53
CA ASN A 583 4.68 -18.57 -16.92
C ASN A 583 3.56 -19.36 -17.60
N LEU A 584 2.39 -18.75 -17.78
CA LEU A 584 1.26 -19.37 -18.46
C LEU A 584 1.61 -19.72 -19.92
N SER A 585 2.30 -18.82 -20.62
CA SER A 585 2.74 -19.04 -22.00
C SER A 585 3.64 -20.26 -22.12
N TYR A 586 4.63 -20.40 -21.23
CA TYR A 586 5.50 -21.58 -21.20
C TYR A 586 4.70 -22.87 -20.93
N GLU A 587 3.77 -22.85 -19.97
CA GLU A 587 2.89 -24.00 -19.66
C GLU A 587 1.99 -24.40 -20.84
N GLN A 588 1.53 -23.43 -21.64
CA GLN A 588 0.67 -23.64 -22.80
C GLN A 588 1.44 -24.02 -24.07
N GLY A 589 2.78 -24.00 -24.05
CA GLY A 589 3.60 -24.27 -25.23
C GLY A 589 3.85 -23.04 -26.13
N LYS A 590 3.54 -21.83 -25.67
CA LYS A 590 3.69 -20.56 -26.39
C LYS A 590 5.12 -20.01 -26.24
N MET A 591 6.11 -20.70 -26.79
CA MET A 591 7.52 -20.43 -26.45
C MET A 591 8.00 -19.03 -26.84
N GLN A 592 7.59 -18.48 -27.99
CA GLN A 592 7.90 -17.07 -28.33
C GLN A 592 7.21 -16.09 -27.38
N SER A 593 5.94 -16.32 -27.04
CA SER A 593 5.21 -15.47 -26.09
C SER A 593 5.85 -15.49 -24.71
N ALA A 594 6.37 -16.65 -24.27
CA ALA A 594 7.07 -16.78 -23.00
C ALA A 594 8.24 -15.79 -22.90
N ASP A 595 9.09 -15.69 -23.93
CA ASP A 595 10.19 -14.71 -24.00
C ASP A 595 9.71 -13.26 -24.18
N HIS A 596 8.70 -13.05 -25.02
CA HIS A 596 8.12 -11.73 -25.26
C HIS A 596 7.61 -11.10 -23.97
N TYR A 597 6.92 -11.88 -23.14
CA TYR A 597 6.38 -11.38 -21.89
C TYR A 597 7.45 -11.15 -20.81
N ILE A 598 8.57 -11.89 -20.82
CA ILE A 598 9.74 -11.51 -20.02
C ILE A 598 10.27 -10.13 -20.44
N THR A 599 10.35 -9.88 -21.75
CA THR A 599 10.82 -8.59 -22.28
C THR A 599 9.91 -7.46 -21.82
N LYS A 600 8.57 -7.62 -21.95
CA LYS A 600 7.58 -6.65 -21.45
C LYS A 600 7.65 -6.44 -19.94
N SER A 601 7.85 -7.50 -19.16
CA SER A 601 8.03 -7.39 -17.70
C SER A 601 9.23 -6.51 -17.34
N ARG A 602 10.37 -6.71 -18.02
CA ARG A 602 11.58 -5.92 -17.79
C ARG A 602 11.45 -4.47 -18.27
N GLU A 603 10.77 -4.23 -19.38
CA GLU A 603 10.48 -2.88 -19.85
C GLU A 603 9.65 -2.09 -18.83
N MET A 604 8.64 -2.72 -18.21
CA MET A 604 7.85 -2.10 -17.12
C MET A 604 8.71 -1.76 -15.91
N MET A 605 9.63 -2.65 -15.53
CA MET A 605 10.60 -2.38 -14.48
C MET A 605 11.53 -1.22 -14.86
N ASP A 606 12.07 -1.18 -16.08
CA ASP A 606 12.93 -0.09 -16.55
C ASP A 606 12.18 1.26 -16.58
N TYR A 607 10.90 1.29 -16.94
CA TYR A 607 10.08 2.50 -16.87
C TYR A 607 9.88 2.97 -15.42
N ARG A 608 9.62 2.04 -14.49
CA ARG A 608 9.52 2.34 -13.05
C ARG A 608 10.83 2.89 -12.50
N ARG A 609 11.97 2.31 -12.86
CA ARG A 609 13.29 2.79 -12.42
C ARG A 609 13.66 4.14 -13.03
N SER A 610 13.31 4.36 -14.30
CA SER A 610 13.49 5.68 -14.94
C SER A 610 12.65 6.76 -14.23
N MET A 611 11.41 6.42 -13.85
CA MET A 611 10.52 7.29 -13.09
C MET A 611 11.10 7.65 -11.72
N LEU A 612 11.60 6.65 -10.97
CA LEU A 612 12.20 6.84 -9.64
C LEU A 612 13.48 7.68 -9.71
N HIS A 613 14.32 7.42 -10.72
CA HIS A 613 15.52 8.23 -10.97
C HIS A 613 15.15 9.68 -11.28
N PHE A 614 14.16 9.92 -12.14
CA PHE A 614 13.68 11.27 -12.42
C PHE A 614 13.21 11.98 -11.15
N TYR A 615 12.38 11.33 -10.34
CA TYR A 615 11.84 11.89 -9.10
C TYR A 615 12.95 12.33 -8.14
N ASN A 616 13.95 11.48 -7.92
CA ASN A 616 15.01 11.73 -6.93
C ASN A 616 16.13 12.64 -7.48
N LYS A 617 16.59 12.41 -8.72
CA LYS A 617 17.85 12.99 -9.23
C LYS A 617 17.67 14.16 -10.20
N ILE A 618 16.51 14.30 -10.84
CA ILE A 618 16.33 15.24 -11.96
C ILE A 618 15.29 16.31 -11.64
N MET A 619 14.08 15.90 -11.24
CA MET A 619 12.97 16.79 -10.95
C MET A 619 13.36 17.84 -9.91
N SER A 620 12.95 19.09 -10.13
CA SER A 620 13.18 20.21 -9.22
C SER A 620 14.67 20.39 -8.86
N GLY A 621 15.55 20.08 -9.81
CA GLY A 621 17.00 20.20 -9.65
C GLY A 621 17.62 19.21 -8.65
N GLY A 622 16.96 18.06 -8.42
CA GLY A 622 17.42 17.03 -7.49
C GLY A 622 17.04 17.29 -6.03
N LYS A 623 16.15 18.25 -5.77
CA LYS A 623 15.67 18.61 -4.42
C LYS A 623 15.15 17.41 -3.63
N TRP A 624 14.63 16.39 -4.30
CA TRP A 624 14.00 15.22 -3.69
C TRP A 624 14.91 13.99 -3.67
N ASP A 625 16.22 14.15 -3.80
CA ASP A 625 17.11 13.01 -3.77
C ASP A 625 17.00 12.26 -2.43
N ARG A 626 16.90 10.93 -2.50
CA ARG A 626 16.81 9.99 -1.35
C ARG A 626 15.48 9.96 -0.59
N ILE A 627 14.48 10.78 -0.96
CA ILE A 627 13.19 10.79 -0.24
C ILE A 627 12.22 9.69 -0.72
N LEU A 628 12.43 9.13 -1.92
CA LEU A 628 11.52 8.13 -2.50
C LEU A 628 12.32 7.03 -3.20
N THR A 629 12.89 6.11 -2.41
CA THR A 629 13.78 5.04 -2.89
C THR A 629 13.22 3.66 -2.56
N PRO A 630 12.06 3.26 -3.12
CA PRO A 630 11.40 2.00 -2.78
C PRO A 630 12.17 0.76 -3.26
N GLU A 631 13.20 0.93 -4.10
CA GLU A 631 14.08 -0.14 -4.58
C GLU A 631 15.32 -0.34 -3.69
N SER A 632 15.44 0.41 -2.59
CA SER A 632 16.61 0.41 -1.71
C SER A 632 16.21 0.28 -0.26
N PHE A 633 17.04 -0.41 0.53
CA PHE A 633 16.92 -0.49 1.97
C PHE A 633 17.73 0.62 2.65
N SER A 634 17.27 1.30 3.71
CA SER A 634 16.01 1.19 4.46
C SER A 634 15.03 2.32 4.03
N PRO A 635 13.69 2.11 3.97
CA PRO A 635 12.88 0.98 4.45
C PRO A 635 12.94 -0.31 3.58
N PRO A 636 12.24 -1.41 3.95
CA PRO A 636 12.18 -2.63 3.15
C PRO A 636 11.85 -2.37 1.68
N PRO A 637 12.57 -2.99 0.73
CA PRO A 637 12.30 -2.84 -0.70
C PRO A 637 10.88 -3.28 -1.07
N THR A 638 10.27 -2.56 -2.02
CA THR A 638 8.99 -2.93 -2.64
C THR A 638 9.14 -4.19 -3.50
N ALA A 639 8.02 -4.87 -3.78
CA ALA A 639 7.98 -6.02 -4.67
C ALA A 639 8.60 -5.71 -6.06
N MET A 640 9.49 -6.58 -6.51
CA MET A 640 10.22 -6.45 -7.77
C MET A 640 10.82 -7.79 -8.24
N TYR A 641 11.14 -7.87 -9.54
CA TYR A 641 11.64 -9.09 -10.19
C TYR A 641 10.71 -10.31 -9.98
N PRO A 642 9.43 -10.23 -10.39
CA PRO A 642 8.52 -11.38 -10.36
C PRO A 642 9.09 -12.56 -11.17
N ALA A 643 8.75 -13.80 -10.81
CA ALA A 643 9.22 -14.98 -11.55
C ALA A 643 8.44 -15.12 -12.86
N GLY A 644 9.15 -15.28 -13.96
CA GLY A 644 8.63 -15.62 -15.28
C GLY A 644 9.47 -16.76 -15.88
N THR A 645 8.94 -17.46 -16.88
CA THR A 645 9.60 -18.67 -17.40
C THR A 645 10.03 -18.44 -18.85
N PRO A 646 11.29 -18.05 -19.13
CA PRO A 646 11.77 -17.91 -20.50
C PRO A 646 11.77 -19.26 -21.22
N ALA A 647 11.66 -19.26 -22.55
CA ALA A 647 11.73 -20.49 -23.32
C ALA A 647 13.14 -21.11 -23.24
N LEU A 648 13.26 -22.43 -23.10
CA LEU A 648 14.56 -23.11 -23.24
C LEU A 648 14.89 -23.38 -24.70
N LYS A 649 13.86 -23.72 -25.47
CA LYS A 649 13.95 -24.03 -26.89
C LYS A 649 12.79 -23.42 -27.65
N ILE A 650 13.09 -22.84 -28.80
CA ILE A 650 12.12 -22.40 -29.81
C ILE A 650 12.51 -23.11 -31.10
N GLU A 651 11.70 -24.09 -31.48
CA GLU A 651 11.98 -25.03 -32.57
C GLU A 651 11.22 -24.65 -33.84
N GLN A 652 10.88 -25.65 -34.68
CA GLN A 652 10.20 -25.44 -35.95
C GLN A 652 8.83 -24.75 -35.77
N PRO A 653 8.42 -23.88 -36.72
CA PRO A 653 7.16 -23.15 -36.64
C PRO A 653 5.97 -24.10 -36.48
N GLY A 654 4.99 -23.68 -35.69
CA GLY A 654 3.74 -24.40 -35.55
C GLY A 654 2.68 -23.51 -34.92
N SER A 655 1.42 -23.72 -35.30
CA SER A 655 0.31 -23.03 -34.67
C SER A 655 -0.44 -23.93 -33.68
N ASN A 656 -1.15 -23.29 -32.75
CA ASN A 656 -2.24 -23.87 -31.96
C ASN A 656 -3.19 -22.75 -31.50
N ILE A 657 -4.33 -23.13 -30.91
CA ILE A 657 -5.31 -22.17 -30.38
C ILE A 657 -5.76 -22.55 -28.97
N ILE A 658 -6.22 -21.56 -28.21
CA ILE A 658 -6.82 -21.74 -26.88
C ILE A 658 -8.03 -20.81 -26.74
N VAL A 659 -9.08 -21.26 -26.05
CA VAL A 659 -10.32 -20.48 -25.92
C VAL A 659 -10.59 -20.03 -24.48
N TRP A 660 -11.52 -19.07 -24.35
CA TRP A 660 -12.03 -18.56 -23.08
C TRP A 660 -12.23 -19.64 -22.01
N GLY A 661 -11.54 -19.47 -20.86
CA GLY A 661 -11.66 -20.35 -19.69
C GLY A 661 -10.79 -21.61 -19.73
N GLU A 662 -10.07 -21.88 -20.82
CA GLU A 662 -9.09 -22.98 -20.88
C GLU A 662 -7.76 -22.55 -20.26
N ARG A 663 -7.18 -23.40 -19.39
CA ARG A 663 -5.79 -23.25 -18.94
C ARG A 663 -4.80 -23.89 -19.92
N THR A 664 -5.17 -25.02 -20.48
CA THR A 664 -4.38 -25.75 -21.50
C THR A 664 -5.26 -26.03 -22.71
N PRO A 665 -4.73 -26.01 -23.94
CA PRO A 665 -5.52 -26.28 -25.15
C PRO A 665 -6.26 -27.61 -25.08
N GLU A 666 -7.59 -27.59 -25.18
CA GLU A 666 -8.41 -28.81 -25.26
C GLU A 666 -8.67 -29.23 -26.71
N THR A 667 -9.13 -30.47 -26.90
CA THR A 667 -9.44 -31.01 -28.25
C THR A 667 -10.80 -30.60 -28.78
N ASN A 668 -11.77 -30.29 -27.90
CA ASN A 668 -13.14 -29.94 -28.26
C ASN A 668 -13.48 -28.51 -27.80
N GLN A 669 -12.95 -27.54 -28.52
CA GLN A 669 -13.07 -26.14 -28.14
C GLN A 669 -14.48 -25.60 -28.37
N LYS A 670 -15.01 -24.98 -27.33
CA LYS A 670 -16.36 -24.40 -27.34
C LYS A 670 -16.37 -23.03 -26.67
N ILE A 671 -17.18 -22.12 -27.19
CA ILE A 671 -17.49 -20.85 -26.56
C ILE A 671 -19.00 -20.73 -26.46
N ILE A 672 -19.48 -20.50 -25.25
CA ILE A 672 -20.91 -20.39 -24.94
C ILE A 672 -21.20 -18.96 -24.54
N PHE A 673 -22.17 -18.30 -25.17
CA PHE A 673 -22.71 -17.02 -24.76
C PHE A 673 -24.08 -17.22 -24.13
N ASP A 674 -24.27 -16.71 -22.93
CA ASP A 674 -25.59 -16.58 -22.32
C ASP A 674 -26.19 -15.21 -22.66
N SER A 675 -27.48 -15.17 -23.01
CA SER A 675 -28.18 -13.92 -23.39
C SER A 675 -28.17 -12.80 -22.34
N TYR A 676 -27.86 -13.11 -21.08
CA TYR A 676 -27.73 -12.14 -19.98
C TYR A 676 -26.29 -12.07 -19.41
N GLY A 677 -25.35 -12.76 -20.03
CA GLY A 677 -23.95 -12.87 -19.60
C GLY A 677 -23.02 -11.91 -20.32
N MET A 678 -21.75 -12.31 -20.43
CA MET A 678 -20.73 -11.61 -21.21
C MET A 678 -21.04 -11.66 -22.69
N ASP A 679 -21.09 -10.49 -23.33
CA ASP A 679 -21.31 -10.34 -24.77
C ASP A 679 -20.02 -10.30 -25.59
N VAL A 680 -18.87 -10.25 -24.91
CA VAL A 680 -17.53 -10.33 -25.49
C VAL A 680 -16.73 -11.42 -24.79
N LYS A 681 -16.25 -12.39 -25.55
CA LYS A 681 -15.30 -13.42 -25.14
C LYS A 681 -14.12 -13.42 -26.11
N TRP A 682 -13.19 -14.35 -25.98
CA TRP A 682 -12.02 -14.41 -26.86
C TRP A 682 -11.54 -15.83 -27.11
N PHE A 683 -10.77 -15.97 -28.18
CA PHE A 683 -9.84 -17.07 -28.38
C PHE A 683 -8.48 -16.51 -28.76
N GLU A 684 -7.42 -17.27 -28.52
CA GLU A 684 -6.06 -16.89 -28.87
C GLU A 684 -5.52 -17.86 -29.91
N ILE A 685 -4.86 -17.31 -30.92
CA ILE A 685 -4.06 -18.04 -31.90
C ILE A 685 -2.60 -17.78 -31.53
N PHE A 686 -1.81 -18.84 -31.38
CA PHE A 686 -0.44 -18.70 -30.90
C PHE A 686 0.55 -19.59 -31.62
N ASN A 687 1.80 -19.17 -31.58
CA ASN A 687 2.95 -19.85 -32.14
C ASN A 687 3.59 -20.77 -31.11
N THR A 688 3.75 -22.05 -31.48
CA THR A 688 4.41 -23.07 -30.68
C THR A 688 5.91 -23.17 -30.95
N GLY A 689 6.42 -22.49 -31.98
CA GLY A 689 7.82 -22.55 -32.41
C GLY A 689 8.33 -21.20 -32.94
N ALA A 690 9.29 -21.21 -33.86
CA ALA A 690 9.93 -20.04 -34.45
C ALA A 690 9.12 -19.43 -35.62
N GLU A 691 9.68 -18.40 -36.27
CA GLU A 691 9.11 -17.68 -37.42
C GLU A 691 7.71 -17.12 -37.17
N SER A 692 7.04 -16.60 -38.21
CA SER A 692 5.66 -16.13 -38.14
C SER A 692 4.79 -16.90 -39.11
N PHE A 693 3.50 -17.03 -38.83
CA PHE A 693 2.53 -17.65 -39.73
C PHE A 693 1.31 -16.75 -39.93
N ASP A 694 0.67 -16.88 -41.10
CA ASP A 694 -0.57 -16.17 -41.40
C ASP A 694 -1.78 -16.99 -40.96
N PHE A 695 -2.87 -16.32 -40.59
CA PHE A 695 -4.14 -16.94 -40.29
C PHE A 695 -5.30 -16.28 -41.02
N THR A 696 -6.37 -17.04 -41.22
CA THR A 696 -7.69 -16.55 -41.63
C THR A 696 -8.76 -17.13 -40.74
N VAL A 697 -9.79 -16.35 -40.44
CA VAL A 697 -10.92 -16.72 -39.59
C VAL A 697 -12.18 -16.69 -40.43
N ASP A 698 -12.74 -17.87 -40.69
CA ASP A 698 -14.03 -18.03 -41.36
C ASP A 698 -15.14 -18.15 -40.31
N ILE A 699 -16.00 -17.13 -40.28
CA ILE A 699 -17.19 -17.07 -39.43
C ILE A 699 -18.49 -17.21 -40.23
N SER A 700 -18.44 -17.69 -41.49
CA SER A 700 -19.60 -17.74 -42.39
C SER A 700 -20.81 -18.47 -41.80
N SER A 701 -20.60 -19.43 -40.91
CA SER A 701 -21.69 -20.15 -40.23
C SER A 701 -22.35 -19.38 -39.08
N CYS A 702 -21.74 -18.30 -38.58
CA CYS A 702 -22.26 -17.46 -37.48
C CYS A 702 -22.19 -15.95 -37.74
N ASN A 703 -21.84 -15.51 -38.95
CA ASN A 703 -21.61 -14.10 -39.28
C ASN A 703 -22.87 -13.23 -39.14
N GLU A 704 -24.06 -13.83 -39.09
CA GLU A 704 -25.32 -13.10 -38.89
C GLU A 704 -25.47 -12.57 -37.46
N TRP A 705 -24.78 -13.17 -36.48
CA TRP A 705 -24.96 -12.87 -35.05
C TRP A 705 -23.67 -12.72 -34.23
N VAL A 706 -22.52 -13.12 -34.78
CA VAL A 706 -21.19 -12.90 -34.21
C VAL A 706 -20.35 -12.00 -35.10
N GLU A 707 -19.52 -11.17 -34.48
CA GLU A 707 -18.40 -10.47 -35.10
C GLU A 707 -17.08 -10.82 -34.40
N VAL A 708 -15.97 -10.76 -35.14
CA VAL A 708 -14.62 -10.96 -34.61
C VAL A 708 -13.80 -9.68 -34.79
N SER A 709 -12.89 -9.40 -33.86
CA SER A 709 -12.03 -8.20 -33.92
C SER A 709 -11.08 -8.19 -35.11
N GLU A 710 -10.62 -9.37 -35.56
CA GLU A 710 -9.70 -9.53 -36.68
C GLU A 710 -10.01 -10.85 -37.40
N GLY A 711 -10.15 -10.80 -38.73
CA GLY A 711 -10.54 -11.95 -39.57
C GLY A 711 -9.38 -12.59 -40.35
N PHE A 712 -8.23 -11.94 -40.39
CA PHE A 712 -7.00 -12.44 -41.00
C PHE A 712 -5.84 -11.61 -40.47
N GLY A 713 -4.64 -12.19 -40.45
CA GLY A 713 -3.44 -11.47 -40.02
C GLY A 713 -2.25 -12.41 -39.92
N THR A 714 -1.20 -11.93 -39.27
CA THR A 714 0.04 -12.69 -39.04
C THR A 714 0.27 -12.83 -37.54
N VAL A 715 0.59 -14.05 -37.08
CA VAL A 715 0.99 -14.34 -35.71
C VAL A 715 2.51 -14.51 -35.68
N ILE A 716 3.17 -13.71 -34.84
CA ILE A 716 4.60 -13.88 -34.52
C ILE A 716 4.68 -14.78 -33.29
N ASP A 717 4.10 -14.33 -32.18
CA ASP A 717 4.04 -14.99 -30.89
C ASP A 717 2.61 -15.43 -30.53
N GLU A 718 1.70 -14.50 -30.22
CA GLU A 718 0.28 -14.76 -30.02
C GLU A 718 -0.62 -13.60 -30.46
N LYS A 719 -1.89 -13.92 -30.75
CA LYS A 719 -2.95 -12.95 -31.03
C LYS A 719 -4.24 -13.36 -30.34
N ARG A 720 -4.77 -12.47 -29.50
CA ARG A 720 -6.13 -12.60 -28.94
C ARG A 720 -7.16 -12.00 -29.90
N ILE A 721 -8.09 -12.84 -30.35
CA ILE A 721 -9.21 -12.44 -31.20
C ILE A 721 -10.46 -12.35 -30.33
N LEU A 722 -11.04 -11.15 -30.24
CA LEU A 722 -12.30 -10.95 -29.51
C LEU A 722 -13.46 -11.46 -30.37
N ILE A 723 -14.36 -12.22 -29.75
CA ILE A 723 -15.64 -12.64 -30.31
C ILE A 723 -16.73 -11.85 -29.60
N LYS A 724 -17.52 -11.11 -30.37
CA LYS A 724 -18.59 -10.27 -29.84
C LYS A 724 -19.93 -10.64 -30.45
N LEU A 725 -20.96 -10.69 -29.61
CA LEU A 725 -22.33 -10.79 -30.07
C LEU A 725 -22.78 -9.47 -30.74
N LYS A 726 -23.35 -9.56 -31.93
CA LYS A 726 -23.94 -8.39 -32.63
C LYS A 726 -25.19 -7.87 -31.93
N GLU A 727 -25.93 -8.77 -31.30
CA GLU A 727 -27.11 -8.48 -30.48
C GLU A 727 -26.92 -9.13 -29.11
N LYS A 728 -26.99 -8.35 -28.04
CA LYS A 728 -26.77 -8.87 -26.67
C LYS A 728 -27.82 -9.89 -26.24
N CYS A 729 -29.08 -9.64 -26.58
CA CYS A 729 -30.20 -10.51 -26.24
C CYS A 729 -30.63 -11.28 -27.49
N ILE A 730 -30.53 -12.61 -27.44
CA ILE A 730 -30.78 -13.47 -28.60
C ILE A 730 -32.15 -14.12 -28.45
N ASN A 731 -32.99 -14.12 -29.49
CA ASN A 731 -34.38 -14.61 -29.37
C ASN A 731 -34.55 -16.13 -29.56
N GLU A 732 -33.53 -16.82 -30.06
CA GLU A 732 -33.52 -18.26 -30.35
C GLU A 732 -32.12 -18.82 -30.17
N ASP A 733 -31.99 -20.12 -29.87
CA ASP A 733 -30.67 -20.73 -29.70
C ASP A 733 -29.92 -20.68 -31.03
N LYS A 734 -28.73 -20.09 -31.00
CA LYS A 734 -27.86 -20.03 -32.18
C LYS A 734 -26.68 -20.95 -31.99
N ARG A 735 -26.32 -21.64 -33.08
CA ARG A 735 -25.16 -22.51 -33.16
C ARG A 735 -24.39 -22.15 -34.40
N GLY A 736 -23.09 -22.05 -34.26
CA GLY A 736 -22.20 -21.83 -35.38
C GLY A 736 -20.81 -22.31 -35.06
N LYS A 737 -19.91 -22.03 -35.98
CA LYS A 737 -18.53 -22.47 -35.98
C LYS A 737 -17.64 -21.34 -36.44
N ILE A 738 -16.52 -21.19 -35.75
CA ILE A 738 -15.39 -20.39 -36.19
C ILE A 738 -14.34 -21.36 -36.69
N VAL A 739 -13.94 -21.22 -37.95
CA VAL A 739 -12.90 -22.04 -38.58
C VAL A 739 -11.66 -21.17 -38.77
N ILE A 740 -10.55 -21.58 -38.17
CA ILE A 740 -9.27 -20.87 -38.26
C ILE A 740 -8.33 -21.69 -39.13
N LYS A 741 -7.79 -21.08 -40.18
CA LYS A 741 -6.82 -21.71 -41.08
C LYS A 741 -5.51 -20.97 -41.02
N THR A 742 -4.42 -21.71 -40.88
CA THR A 742 -3.07 -21.17 -40.77
C THR A 742 -2.20 -21.55 -41.97
N SER A 743 -1.21 -20.71 -42.28
CA SER A 743 -0.26 -20.89 -43.38
C SER A 743 1.13 -20.43 -42.92
N PRO A 744 2.21 -21.19 -43.14
CA PRO A 744 2.32 -22.30 -44.11
C PRO A 744 2.08 -23.71 -43.53
N ASP A 745 1.76 -23.85 -42.25
CA ASP A 745 1.59 -25.17 -41.61
C ASP A 745 0.27 -25.89 -42.00
N GLU A 746 -0.59 -25.23 -42.77
CA GLU A 746 -1.85 -25.74 -43.34
C GLU A 746 -2.79 -26.40 -42.32
N LYS A 747 -2.75 -25.94 -41.06
CA LYS A 747 -3.65 -26.45 -40.01
C LYS A 747 -5.02 -25.77 -40.08
N GLU A 748 -6.03 -26.53 -39.68
CA GLU A 748 -7.40 -26.04 -39.51
C GLU A 748 -7.88 -26.34 -38.10
N TYR A 749 -8.37 -25.32 -37.41
CA TYR A 749 -8.97 -25.41 -36.09
C TYR A 749 -10.44 -25.05 -36.16
N GLN A 750 -11.25 -25.69 -35.32
CA GLN A 750 -12.69 -25.43 -35.24
C GLN A 750 -13.08 -25.14 -33.80
N ILE A 751 -13.77 -24.02 -33.61
CA ILE A 751 -14.39 -23.64 -32.33
C ILE A 751 -15.89 -23.69 -32.53
N ASP A 752 -16.58 -24.52 -31.74
CA ASP A 752 -18.03 -24.53 -31.71
C ASP A 752 -18.52 -23.32 -30.88
N VAL A 753 -19.36 -22.47 -31.47
CA VAL A 753 -19.90 -21.27 -30.81
C VAL A 753 -21.39 -21.42 -30.60
N PHE A 754 -21.81 -21.28 -29.35
CA PHE A 754 -23.20 -21.38 -28.92
C PHE A 754 -23.65 -20.03 -28.36
N ALA A 755 -24.89 -19.67 -28.67
CA ALA A 755 -25.54 -18.52 -28.08
C ALA A 755 -26.91 -18.96 -27.60
N ASN A 756 -27.06 -19.06 -26.29
CA ASN A 756 -28.29 -19.53 -25.66
C ASN A 756 -29.34 -18.42 -25.75
N CYS A 757 -30.55 -18.77 -26.18
CA CYS A 757 -31.65 -17.83 -26.28
C CYS A 757 -31.97 -17.16 -24.95
N ARG A 758 -32.54 -15.97 -25.04
CA ARG A 758 -33.15 -15.27 -23.93
C ARG A 758 -34.38 -16.07 -23.52
N GLU A 759 -34.46 -16.37 -22.25
CA GLU A 759 -35.70 -16.84 -21.65
C GLU A 759 -36.57 -15.64 -21.26
N ASP A 760 -37.88 -15.86 -21.24
CA ASP A 760 -38.85 -14.85 -20.83
C ASP A 760 -38.60 -14.48 -19.36
N ILE A 761 -38.12 -13.26 -19.14
CA ILE A 761 -38.11 -12.65 -17.82
C ILE A 761 -39.55 -12.22 -17.47
N PRO A 762 -39.97 -12.34 -16.20
CA PRO A 762 -41.28 -11.84 -15.78
C PRO A 762 -41.48 -10.36 -16.15
N GLU A 763 -42.69 -10.00 -16.58
CA GLU A 763 -43.04 -8.62 -16.91
C GLU A 763 -42.75 -7.71 -15.70
N HIS A 764 -42.01 -6.62 -15.93
CA HIS A 764 -41.51 -5.69 -14.91
C HIS A 764 -40.44 -6.23 -13.94
N PHE A 765 -39.74 -7.33 -14.27
CA PHE A 765 -38.58 -7.77 -13.50
C PHE A 765 -37.46 -6.71 -13.52
N ASN A 766 -36.94 -6.41 -12.34
CA ASN A 766 -35.73 -5.61 -12.13
C ASN A 766 -34.84 -6.35 -11.13
N GLY A 767 -33.60 -6.65 -11.48
CA GLY A 767 -32.75 -7.48 -10.63
C GLY A 767 -31.60 -8.14 -11.39
N HIS A 768 -31.03 -9.19 -10.82
CA HIS A 768 -29.89 -9.91 -11.40
C HIS A 768 -30.35 -11.21 -12.05
N VAL A 769 -29.69 -11.63 -13.13
CA VAL A 769 -30.10 -12.83 -13.88
C VAL A 769 -28.94 -13.82 -13.94
N GLU A 770 -29.23 -15.10 -13.68
CA GLU A 770 -28.24 -16.17 -13.84
C GLU A 770 -27.71 -16.18 -15.27
N ALA A 771 -26.38 -16.12 -15.41
CA ALA A 771 -25.66 -16.24 -16.66
C ALA A 771 -24.20 -16.61 -16.39
N ASP A 772 -23.54 -17.29 -17.33
CA ASP A 772 -22.14 -17.71 -17.24
C ASP A 772 -21.81 -18.52 -15.96
N GLY A 773 -22.80 -19.24 -15.42
CA GLY A 773 -22.65 -20.11 -14.24
C GLY A 773 -22.77 -19.41 -12.89
N PHE A 774 -23.22 -18.15 -12.83
CA PHE A 774 -23.40 -17.42 -11.58
C PHE A 774 -24.49 -16.33 -11.64
N VAL A 775 -24.82 -15.79 -10.47
CA VAL A 775 -25.48 -14.49 -10.29
C VAL A 775 -24.55 -13.62 -9.45
N SER A 776 -24.00 -12.55 -10.02
CA SER A 776 -23.12 -11.58 -9.36
C SER A 776 -23.86 -10.27 -9.14
N MET A 777 -23.87 -9.79 -7.89
CA MET A 777 -24.65 -8.64 -7.44
C MET A 777 -23.74 -7.65 -6.71
N LYS A 778 -23.71 -6.38 -7.16
CA LYS A 778 -23.08 -5.32 -6.38
C LYS A 778 -23.96 -5.00 -5.17
N ALA A 779 -23.33 -4.78 -4.02
CA ALA A 779 -24.09 -4.67 -2.78
C ALA A 779 -24.95 -3.38 -2.72
N ASP A 780 -24.59 -2.32 -3.44
CA ASP A 780 -25.36 -1.08 -3.52
C ASP A 780 -26.53 -1.11 -4.51
N HIS A 781 -26.69 -2.18 -5.30
CA HIS A 781 -27.78 -2.37 -6.27
C HIS A 781 -28.97 -3.15 -5.69
N PHE A 782 -29.34 -2.89 -4.44
CA PHE A 782 -30.56 -3.46 -3.85
C PHE A 782 -31.83 -2.76 -4.36
N ILE A 783 -32.96 -3.45 -4.35
CA ILE A 783 -34.25 -2.95 -4.89
C ILE A 783 -35.12 -2.32 -3.81
N PHE A 784 -35.02 -2.84 -2.59
CA PHE A 784 -35.78 -2.37 -1.45
C PHE A 784 -34.87 -2.25 -0.23
N ASP A 785 -35.02 -1.13 0.48
CA ASP A 785 -34.42 -0.88 1.79
C ASP A 785 -35.55 -0.70 2.80
N ARG A 786 -35.49 -1.47 3.87
CA ARG A 786 -36.30 -1.30 5.07
C ARG A 786 -35.42 -0.75 6.17
N THR A 787 -35.72 0.47 6.60
CA THR A 787 -35.16 1.04 7.83
C THR A 787 -35.96 0.57 9.05
N SER A 788 -35.30 0.49 10.21
CA SER A 788 -35.93 0.12 11.48
C SER A 788 -35.42 1.03 12.59
N SER A 789 -36.29 1.89 13.14
CA SER A 789 -35.88 2.98 14.02
C SER A 789 -34.83 3.89 13.32
N ASP A 790 -33.72 4.22 14.00
CA ASP A 790 -32.56 4.95 13.44
C ASP A 790 -31.58 4.06 12.63
N ASN A 791 -31.85 2.75 12.54
CA ASN A 791 -30.94 1.79 11.88
C ASN A 791 -31.27 1.65 10.38
N ARG A 792 -30.23 1.60 9.54
CA ARG A 792 -30.33 1.48 8.08
C ARG A 792 -29.07 0.84 7.48
N TRP A 793 -29.18 0.37 6.25
CA TRP A 793 -28.01 0.17 5.38
C TRP A 793 -27.79 1.45 4.58
N GLN A 794 -26.61 2.06 4.69
CA GLN A 794 -26.24 3.25 3.92
C GLN A 794 -25.24 2.90 2.83
N ILE A 795 -25.32 3.59 1.69
CA ILE A 795 -24.33 3.46 0.62
C ILE A 795 -23.15 4.36 0.95
N ILE A 796 -21.94 3.80 0.88
CA ILE A 796 -20.68 4.55 0.94
C ILE A 796 -20.05 4.51 -0.45
N GLU A 797 -19.98 5.67 -1.10
CA GLU A 797 -19.47 5.81 -2.46
C GLU A 797 -17.96 5.55 -2.53
N ASP A 798 -17.48 5.03 -3.67
CA ASP A 798 -16.05 4.88 -4.00
C ASP A 798 -15.21 4.01 -3.03
N MET A 799 -15.87 3.15 -2.24
CA MET A 799 -15.20 2.22 -1.30
C MET A 799 -15.25 0.75 -1.76
N GLY A 800 -15.86 0.49 -2.93
CA GLY A 800 -15.95 -0.84 -3.52
C GLY A 800 -14.59 -1.46 -3.81
N ARG A 801 -14.57 -2.80 -3.82
CA ARG A 801 -13.37 -3.59 -4.14
C ARG A 801 -13.21 -3.65 -5.66
N MET A 802 -12.09 -3.17 -6.18
CA MET A 802 -11.81 -2.95 -7.61
C MET A 802 -12.58 -1.78 -8.23
N ASP A 803 -13.90 -1.70 -8.01
CA ASP A 803 -14.74 -0.56 -8.42
C ASP A 803 -16.04 -0.48 -7.60
N GLY A 804 -16.76 0.65 -7.69
CA GLY A 804 -18.14 0.81 -7.20
C GLY A 804 -18.27 1.21 -5.73
N ASN A 805 -19.43 0.95 -5.13
CA ASN A 805 -19.76 1.37 -3.78
C ASN A 805 -19.85 0.17 -2.84
N VAL A 806 -20.06 0.45 -1.55
CA VAL A 806 -20.42 -0.58 -0.56
C VAL A 806 -21.69 -0.18 0.16
N ILE A 807 -22.33 -1.15 0.81
CA ILE A 807 -23.34 -0.88 1.84
C ILE A 807 -22.75 -1.10 3.22
N GLU A 808 -23.13 -0.24 4.15
CA GLU A 808 -22.70 -0.29 5.55
C GLU A 808 -23.90 -0.21 6.49
N ALA A 809 -23.91 -1.07 7.51
CA ALA A 809 -24.87 -1.00 8.61
C ALA A 809 -24.62 0.25 9.50
N ALA A 810 -25.57 1.18 9.55
CA ALA A 810 -25.47 2.41 10.32
C ALA A 810 -26.69 2.63 11.24
N GLY A 811 -26.49 3.30 12.38
CA GLY A 811 -27.55 3.61 13.34
C GLY A 811 -27.06 3.87 14.77
N SER A 812 -27.99 4.19 15.67
CA SER A 812 -27.74 4.63 17.06
C SER A 812 -27.81 3.49 18.11
N GLY A 813 -28.22 2.28 17.72
CA GLY A 813 -28.35 1.13 18.63
C GLY A 813 -27.90 -0.20 18.03
N TYR A 814 -27.92 -1.25 18.84
CA TYR A 814 -27.77 -2.64 18.39
C TYR A 814 -29.17 -3.23 18.20
N PRO A 815 -29.59 -3.56 16.97
CA PRO A 815 -30.82 -4.31 16.73
C PRO A 815 -30.90 -5.59 17.58
N ASP A 816 -32.11 -6.01 17.95
CA ASP A 816 -32.29 -7.25 18.71
C ASP A 816 -31.90 -8.45 17.83
N GLY A 817 -30.93 -9.24 18.30
CA GLY A 817 -30.51 -10.47 17.63
C GLY A 817 -31.55 -11.59 17.70
N ASN A 818 -32.60 -11.44 18.52
CA ASN A 818 -33.69 -12.42 18.64
C ASN A 818 -34.87 -12.17 17.68
N ASP A 819 -34.94 -10.99 17.05
CA ASP A 819 -36.01 -10.61 16.11
C ASP A 819 -35.44 -10.05 14.78
N VAL A 820 -34.50 -10.81 14.22
CA VAL A 820 -33.73 -10.42 13.01
C VAL A 820 -34.63 -10.06 11.83
N GLN A 821 -35.78 -10.72 11.68
CA GLN A 821 -36.73 -10.49 10.59
C GLN A 821 -37.35 -9.08 10.60
N ASN A 822 -37.28 -8.33 11.69
CA ASN A 822 -37.76 -6.95 11.81
C ASN A 822 -36.64 -5.89 11.83
N ASN A 823 -35.37 -6.32 11.75
CA ASN A 823 -34.23 -5.41 11.70
C ASN A 823 -34.14 -4.70 10.35
N ALA A 824 -33.35 -3.62 10.30
CA ALA A 824 -33.07 -2.92 9.06
C ALA A 824 -32.46 -3.89 8.02
N SER A 825 -32.93 -3.83 6.77
CA SER A 825 -32.59 -4.83 5.77
C SER A 825 -32.64 -4.32 4.34
N VAL A 826 -31.76 -4.83 3.50
CA VAL A 826 -31.80 -4.63 2.04
C VAL A 826 -32.19 -5.93 1.34
N ASN A 827 -32.85 -5.81 0.18
CA ASN A 827 -33.29 -6.93 -0.63
C ASN A 827 -32.75 -6.85 -2.07
N TYR A 828 -32.24 -7.97 -2.55
CA TYR A 828 -31.84 -8.18 -3.94
C TYR A 828 -32.79 -9.18 -4.57
N GLN A 829 -33.26 -8.87 -5.78
CA GLN A 829 -34.06 -9.79 -6.57
C GLN A 829 -33.16 -10.41 -7.63
N PHE A 830 -33.23 -11.72 -7.78
CA PHE A 830 -32.50 -12.42 -8.81
C PHE A 830 -33.32 -13.55 -9.45
N LEU A 831 -33.00 -13.90 -10.68
CA LEU A 831 -33.67 -14.92 -11.46
C LEU A 831 -32.72 -16.10 -11.68
N LEU A 832 -33.11 -17.28 -11.18
CA LEU A 832 -32.43 -18.55 -11.42
C LEU A 832 -33.09 -19.32 -12.57
N ARG A 833 -32.24 -19.82 -13.47
CA ARG A 833 -32.57 -20.83 -14.50
C ARG A 833 -32.38 -22.23 -13.94
N SER A 834 -31.33 -22.41 -13.14
CA SER A 834 -30.96 -23.68 -12.53
C SER A 834 -31.75 -23.90 -11.23
N LYS A 835 -32.12 -25.15 -10.95
CA LYS A 835 -32.64 -25.57 -9.64
C LYS A 835 -31.58 -26.37 -8.90
N GLY A 836 -31.45 -26.17 -7.60
CA GLY A 836 -30.44 -26.87 -6.81
C GLY A 836 -30.09 -26.21 -5.48
N HIS A 837 -29.08 -26.77 -4.83
CA HIS A 837 -28.36 -26.09 -3.75
C HIS A 837 -27.24 -25.28 -4.37
N PHE A 838 -27.09 -24.03 -3.94
CA PHE A 838 -26.12 -23.10 -4.47
C PHE A 838 -25.24 -22.55 -3.36
N LEU A 839 -24.07 -22.04 -3.72
CA LEU A 839 -23.14 -21.41 -2.80
C LEU A 839 -23.25 -19.89 -2.93
N LEU A 840 -23.49 -19.20 -1.82
CA LEU A 840 -23.40 -17.75 -1.71
C LEU A 840 -22.01 -17.37 -1.19
N GLU A 841 -21.26 -16.61 -1.98
CA GLU A 841 -20.04 -15.91 -1.59
C GLU A 841 -20.37 -14.44 -1.28
N ILE A 842 -19.95 -13.95 -0.13
CA ILE A 842 -20.19 -12.59 0.37
C ILE A 842 -18.84 -11.92 0.53
N HIS A 843 -18.63 -10.81 -0.18
CA HIS A 843 -17.42 -9.99 -0.06
C HIS A 843 -17.65 -8.96 1.03
N ARG A 844 -17.04 -9.18 2.19
CA ARG A 844 -17.13 -8.30 3.34
C ARG A 844 -15.91 -7.39 3.40
N PHE A 845 -16.13 -6.09 3.45
CA PHE A 845 -15.09 -5.14 3.80
C PHE A 845 -14.82 -5.22 5.30
N LEU A 846 -13.56 -5.14 5.74
CA LEU A 846 -13.27 -5.37 7.15
C LEU A 846 -13.96 -4.32 8.04
N THR A 847 -14.41 -4.81 9.18
CA THR A 847 -14.99 -4.05 10.28
C THR A 847 -14.63 -4.86 11.50
N LEU A 848 -14.02 -4.22 12.49
CA LEU A 848 -13.45 -4.87 13.66
C LEU A 848 -14.16 -4.41 14.94
N ASN A 849 -14.08 -5.27 15.95
CA ASN A 849 -14.58 -5.03 17.30
C ASN A 849 -13.82 -5.96 18.28
N SER A 850 -12.72 -5.46 18.84
CA SER A 850 -11.76 -6.26 19.62
C SER A 850 -12.34 -7.02 20.83
N THR A 851 -13.47 -6.55 21.39
CA THR A 851 -14.17 -7.14 22.54
C THR A 851 -15.52 -7.73 22.19
N GLY A 852 -15.97 -7.64 20.93
CA GLY A 852 -17.31 -8.01 20.51
C GLY A 852 -17.36 -9.02 19.38
N LYS A 853 -18.56 -9.15 18.81
CA LYS A 853 -18.86 -10.00 17.66
C LYS A 853 -19.14 -9.13 16.43
N ILE A 854 -19.01 -9.73 15.25
CA ILE A 854 -19.36 -9.13 13.98
C ILE A 854 -20.37 -10.04 13.30
N ARG A 855 -21.64 -9.64 13.31
CA ARG A 855 -22.77 -10.43 12.82
C ARG A 855 -23.69 -9.66 11.90
N PHE A 856 -24.24 -10.38 10.95
CA PHE A 856 -25.37 -9.99 10.11
C PHE A 856 -26.14 -11.27 9.74
N ALA A 857 -27.27 -11.16 9.07
CA ALA A 857 -28.00 -12.35 8.62
C ALA A 857 -28.40 -12.25 7.17
N VAL A 858 -28.55 -13.43 6.54
CA VAL A 858 -29.05 -13.56 5.17
C VAL A 858 -30.27 -14.48 5.14
N SER A 859 -31.21 -14.23 4.25
CA SER A 859 -32.33 -15.16 3.98
C SER A 859 -32.64 -15.22 2.49
N ILE A 860 -33.20 -16.36 2.07
CA ILE A 860 -33.79 -16.52 0.74
C ILE A 860 -35.31 -16.52 0.89
N ASP A 861 -35.98 -15.68 0.09
CA ASP A 861 -37.42 -15.53 0.06
C ASP A 861 -38.00 -15.27 1.47
N ASP A 862 -38.96 -16.10 1.89
CA ASP A 862 -39.61 -16.03 3.21
C ASP A 862 -39.02 -17.06 4.20
N MET A 863 -37.83 -17.61 3.92
CA MET A 863 -37.17 -18.55 4.82
C MET A 863 -36.53 -17.85 6.03
N ASP A 864 -36.32 -18.61 7.11
CA ASP A 864 -35.70 -18.08 8.33
C ASP A 864 -34.28 -17.53 8.05
N PRO A 865 -33.94 -16.33 8.57
CA PRO A 865 -32.61 -15.76 8.42
C PRO A 865 -31.52 -16.63 9.05
N LEU A 866 -30.44 -16.86 8.31
CA LEU A 866 -29.21 -17.46 8.79
C LEU A 866 -28.28 -16.37 9.31
N ILE A 867 -27.93 -16.43 10.59
CA ILE A 867 -26.94 -15.53 11.19
C ILE A 867 -25.55 -15.97 10.77
N ILE A 868 -24.78 -15.02 10.25
CA ILE A 868 -23.38 -15.17 9.88
C ILE A 868 -22.56 -14.41 10.92
N GLU A 869 -21.59 -15.09 11.52
CA GLU A 869 -20.60 -14.52 12.43
C GLU A 869 -19.20 -14.83 11.89
N THR A 870 -18.29 -13.86 11.93
CA THR A 870 -16.90 -14.03 11.52
C THR A 870 -15.96 -13.95 12.72
N GLU A 871 -14.93 -14.80 12.72
CA GLU A 871 -13.84 -14.76 13.71
C GLU A 871 -12.84 -13.62 13.42
N THR A 872 -12.89 -13.03 12.22
CA THR A 872 -12.09 -11.87 11.81
C THR A 872 -12.65 -10.58 12.43
N ASN A 873 -12.58 -10.49 13.76
CA ASN A 873 -13.13 -9.39 14.56
C ASN A 873 -12.06 -8.48 15.19
N ASP A 874 -10.78 -8.82 15.10
CA ASP A 874 -9.67 -7.97 15.54
C ASP A 874 -8.39 -8.32 14.77
N GLU A 875 -7.39 -7.47 14.91
CA GLU A 875 -6.02 -7.71 14.44
C GLU A 875 -5.54 -9.12 14.86
N TRP A 876 -4.95 -9.87 13.92
CA TRP A 876 -4.44 -11.25 14.10
C TRP A 876 -5.47 -12.32 14.54
N ARG A 877 -6.78 -12.07 14.42
CA ARG A 877 -7.83 -13.07 14.68
C ARG A 877 -8.51 -13.50 13.38
N GLY A 878 -8.95 -14.76 13.34
CA GLY A 878 -9.55 -15.36 12.14
C GLY A 878 -8.62 -15.22 10.92
N ASN A 879 -9.18 -14.73 9.80
CA ASN A 879 -8.44 -14.53 8.55
C ASN A 879 -7.98 -13.09 8.36
N TRP A 880 -7.76 -12.32 9.44
CA TRP A 880 -7.41 -10.90 9.37
C TRP A 880 -6.22 -10.61 8.44
N ARG A 881 -5.13 -11.39 8.54
CA ARG A 881 -3.93 -11.22 7.70
C ARG A 881 -4.27 -11.29 6.21
N ASP A 882 -4.96 -12.34 5.79
CA ASP A 882 -5.32 -12.50 4.38
C ASP A 882 -6.34 -11.44 3.95
N ALA A 883 -7.23 -11.04 4.85
CA ALA A 883 -8.24 -10.04 4.54
C ALA A 883 -7.64 -8.64 4.31
N VAL A 884 -6.66 -8.20 5.11
CA VAL A 884 -5.98 -6.92 4.85
C VAL A 884 -5.13 -6.95 3.57
N LEU A 885 -4.54 -8.11 3.23
CA LEU A 885 -3.78 -8.31 1.99
C LEU A 885 -4.65 -8.44 0.72
N ASN A 886 -5.97 -8.60 0.87
CA ASN A 886 -6.92 -8.77 -0.24
C ASN A 886 -8.06 -7.73 -0.24
N ASN A 887 -8.00 -6.73 0.65
CA ASN A 887 -8.99 -5.67 0.81
C ASN A 887 -10.40 -6.18 1.19
N GLY A 888 -10.46 -7.02 2.22
CA GLY A 888 -11.68 -7.66 2.71
C GLY A 888 -11.58 -9.18 2.73
N GLU A 889 -12.63 -9.83 3.24
CA GLU A 889 -12.73 -11.29 3.29
C GLU A 889 -13.91 -11.81 2.46
N LYS A 890 -13.83 -13.09 2.11
CA LYS A 890 -14.89 -13.83 1.44
C LYS A 890 -15.54 -14.79 2.44
N LEU A 891 -16.83 -14.63 2.68
CA LEU A 891 -17.63 -15.51 3.51
C LEU A 891 -18.49 -16.41 2.62
N TYR A 892 -18.62 -17.69 2.97
CA TYR A 892 -19.32 -18.67 2.16
C TYR A 892 -20.50 -19.27 2.91
N VAL A 893 -21.67 -19.30 2.26
CA VAL A 893 -22.91 -19.81 2.83
C VAL A 893 -23.57 -20.78 1.87
N SER A 894 -23.84 -22.00 2.34
CA SER A 894 -24.65 -22.96 1.58
C SER A 894 -26.11 -22.53 1.62
N LEU A 895 -26.67 -22.23 0.44
CA LEU A 895 -28.07 -21.83 0.33
C LEU A 895 -29.00 -23.07 0.34
N PRO A 896 -30.25 -22.90 0.80
CA PRO A 896 -31.26 -23.94 0.70
C PRO A 896 -31.54 -24.32 -0.77
N PHE A 897 -32.24 -25.44 -0.96
CA PHE A 897 -32.68 -25.84 -2.28
C PHE A 897 -33.60 -24.77 -2.88
N MET A 898 -33.22 -24.21 -4.02
CA MET A 898 -34.02 -23.24 -4.77
C MET A 898 -34.54 -23.86 -6.07
N ASN A 899 -35.77 -23.51 -6.43
CA ASN A 899 -36.32 -23.85 -7.74
C ASN A 899 -35.77 -22.88 -8.80
N SER A 900 -35.98 -23.18 -10.08
CA SER A 900 -35.86 -22.16 -11.12
C SER A 900 -36.95 -21.10 -10.91
N GLY A 901 -36.63 -19.82 -11.06
CA GLY A 901 -37.57 -18.72 -10.89
C GLY A 901 -36.97 -17.50 -10.20
N VAL A 902 -37.84 -16.56 -9.88
CA VAL A 902 -37.47 -15.33 -9.17
C VAL A 902 -37.32 -15.62 -7.70
N HIS A 903 -36.18 -15.20 -7.14
CA HIS A 903 -35.86 -15.29 -5.73
C HIS A 903 -35.47 -13.94 -5.17
N LYS A 904 -35.53 -13.85 -3.84
CA LYS A 904 -35.16 -12.69 -3.05
C LYS A 904 -34.05 -13.06 -2.09
N LEU A 905 -32.91 -12.38 -2.16
CA LEU A 905 -31.87 -12.44 -1.13
C LEU A 905 -32.03 -11.23 -0.22
N ASN A 906 -32.26 -11.46 1.08
CA ASN A 906 -32.32 -10.40 2.07
C ASN A 906 -31.03 -10.38 2.90
N ILE A 907 -30.57 -9.17 3.26
CA ILE A 907 -29.50 -8.96 4.24
C ILE A 907 -30.05 -8.14 5.40
N TYR A 908 -29.94 -8.66 6.62
CA TYR A 908 -30.43 -8.02 7.84
C TYR A 908 -29.27 -7.53 8.70
N MET A 909 -29.43 -6.32 9.23
CA MET A 909 -28.50 -5.73 10.19
C MET A 909 -28.61 -6.43 11.56
N ILE A 910 -27.47 -6.73 12.17
CA ILE A 910 -27.38 -7.17 13.58
C ILE A 910 -26.37 -6.30 14.32
N ASP A 911 -25.11 -6.29 13.87
CA ASP A 911 -24.08 -5.44 14.44
C ASP A 911 -23.82 -4.18 13.57
N ARG A 912 -23.37 -3.09 14.19
CA ARG A 912 -23.08 -1.81 13.49
C ARG A 912 -21.82 -1.95 12.62
N TYR A 913 -21.76 -1.11 11.59
CA TYR A 913 -20.62 -0.92 10.67
C TYR A 913 -20.26 -2.12 9.79
N VAL A 914 -20.97 -3.26 9.89
CA VAL A 914 -20.82 -4.37 8.95
C VAL A 914 -20.96 -3.83 7.53
N THR A 915 -19.93 -4.08 6.71
CA THR A 915 -19.81 -3.50 5.37
C THR A 915 -19.67 -4.58 4.31
N ILE A 916 -20.47 -4.50 3.25
CA ILE A 916 -20.54 -5.51 2.18
C ILE A 916 -20.37 -4.82 0.83
N SER A 917 -19.52 -5.36 -0.04
CA SER A 917 -19.27 -4.81 -1.37
C SER A 917 -19.91 -5.62 -2.50
N LYS A 918 -20.04 -6.94 -2.34
CA LYS A 918 -20.51 -7.83 -3.41
C LYS A 918 -21.08 -9.14 -2.88
N LEU A 919 -22.02 -9.71 -3.63
CA LEU A 919 -22.65 -11.00 -3.38
C LEU A 919 -22.60 -11.83 -4.66
N VAL A 920 -22.22 -13.10 -4.57
CA VAL A 920 -22.15 -14.01 -5.73
C VAL A 920 -22.83 -15.33 -5.39
N VAL A 921 -23.83 -15.72 -6.17
CA VAL A 921 -24.45 -17.05 -6.11
C VAL A 921 -23.90 -17.89 -7.27
N TYR A 922 -23.13 -18.93 -6.97
CA TYR A 922 -22.61 -19.84 -7.98
C TYR A 922 -23.65 -20.89 -8.35
N THR A 923 -23.96 -21.01 -9.64
CA THR A 923 -24.94 -21.97 -10.18
C THR A 923 -24.31 -23.11 -10.96
N ASP A 924 -23.06 -22.93 -11.43
CA ASP A 924 -22.25 -24.00 -12.00
C ASP A 924 -21.56 -24.83 -10.91
N LYS A 925 -21.69 -26.15 -11.01
CA LYS A 925 -21.07 -27.10 -10.09
C LYS A 925 -19.55 -27.14 -10.22
N ASP A 926 -19.00 -26.88 -11.40
CA ASP A 926 -17.55 -26.87 -11.60
C ASP A 926 -16.92 -25.63 -10.93
N LEU A 927 -17.62 -24.49 -10.94
CA LEU A 927 -17.24 -23.30 -10.17
C LEU A 927 -17.36 -23.50 -8.66
N THR A 928 -18.30 -24.33 -8.18
CA THR A 928 -18.39 -24.66 -6.74
C THR A 928 -17.25 -25.56 -6.23
N ASN A 929 -16.62 -26.35 -7.11
CA ASN A 929 -15.44 -27.17 -6.77
C ASN A 929 -14.13 -26.35 -6.74
N LEU A 930 -14.12 -25.15 -7.31
CA LEU A 930 -13.04 -24.16 -7.15
C LEU A 930 -13.13 -23.39 -5.81
N SER A 931 -14.18 -23.62 -5.02
CA SER A 931 -14.39 -22.96 -3.73
C SER A 931 -13.64 -23.66 -2.58
N PRO A 932 -13.16 -22.94 -1.55
CA PRO A 932 -12.10 -23.38 -0.62
C PRO A 932 -12.52 -24.45 0.42
N GLN A 933 -13.51 -25.29 0.15
CA GLN A 933 -14.02 -26.28 1.11
C GLN A 933 -13.05 -27.44 1.41
N LEU A 934 -11.79 -27.33 0.97
CA LEU A 934 -10.66 -28.19 1.33
C LEU A 934 -9.53 -27.40 2.04
N LEU A 935 -9.86 -26.36 2.80
CA LEU A 935 -8.95 -25.80 3.81
C LEU A 935 -8.83 -26.75 5.02
N ASP A 936 -8.43 -28.00 4.78
CA ASP A 936 -7.59 -28.72 5.73
C ASP A 936 -6.17 -28.25 5.43
N HIS A 937 -5.50 -27.63 6.39
CA HIS A 937 -4.15 -27.07 6.25
C HIS A 937 -3.07 -28.11 5.85
N ASN A 938 -3.45 -29.36 5.62
CA ASN A 938 -2.57 -30.48 5.28
C ASN A 938 -2.74 -31.03 3.86
N SER A 939 -3.70 -30.58 3.04
CA SER A 939 -3.76 -31.04 1.64
C SER A 939 -2.88 -30.17 0.74
N SER A 940 -1.60 -30.54 0.68
CA SER A 940 -0.79 -30.28 -0.51
C SER A 940 -1.44 -30.98 -1.71
N PHE A 941 -1.27 -30.43 -2.90
CA PHE A 941 -1.73 -30.88 -4.22
C PHE A 941 -2.92 -30.12 -4.81
N ILE A 942 -2.54 -29.21 -5.72
CA ILE A 942 -3.32 -28.38 -6.63
C ILE A 942 -3.91 -27.15 -5.90
N GLN A 943 -3.17 -26.05 -5.91
CA GLN A 943 -3.73 -24.74 -5.58
C GLN A 943 -4.91 -24.50 -6.54
N PRO A 944 -6.14 -24.30 -6.04
CA PRO A 944 -7.21 -23.75 -6.87
C PRO A 944 -6.69 -22.43 -7.42
N GLU A 945 -6.84 -22.18 -8.73
CA GLU A 945 -6.62 -20.85 -9.29
C GLU A 945 -7.46 -19.86 -8.49
N VAL A 946 -6.81 -19.04 -7.66
CA VAL A 946 -7.51 -18.19 -6.70
C VAL A 946 -8.13 -17.03 -7.47
N CYS A 947 -9.43 -17.09 -7.72
CA CYS A 947 -10.14 -15.91 -8.17
C CYS A 947 -10.12 -14.87 -7.05
N ASN A 948 -9.49 -13.71 -7.30
CA ASN A 948 -9.38 -12.70 -6.26
C ASN A 948 -10.59 -11.74 -6.29
N LEU A 949 -10.94 -11.17 -7.44
CA LEU A 949 -11.97 -10.12 -7.61
C LEU A 949 -13.41 -10.64 -7.71
N GLY A 950 -13.58 -11.90 -8.14
CA GLY A 950 -14.89 -12.47 -8.44
C GLY A 950 -15.46 -11.98 -9.79
N PRO A 951 -16.56 -12.58 -10.27
CA PRO A 951 -17.11 -12.31 -11.60
C PRO A 951 -17.76 -10.92 -11.70
N GLU A 952 -17.74 -10.30 -12.87
CA GLU A 952 -18.45 -9.04 -13.10
C GLU A 952 -19.96 -9.13 -12.82
N GLU A 953 -20.59 -7.99 -12.57
CA GLU A 953 -22.01 -7.91 -12.21
C GLU A 953 -22.96 -8.41 -13.32
N SER A 954 -23.99 -9.14 -12.89
CA SER A 954 -25.05 -9.72 -13.73
C SER A 954 -26.39 -8.95 -13.66
N TYR A 955 -26.32 -7.63 -13.53
CA TYR A 955 -27.49 -6.77 -13.29
C TYR A 955 -28.28 -6.45 -14.57
N PHE A 956 -29.60 -6.40 -14.44
CA PHE A 956 -30.53 -6.19 -15.54
C PHE A 956 -31.69 -5.28 -15.13
N THR A 957 -31.89 -4.19 -15.89
CA THR A 957 -33.01 -3.23 -15.70
C THR A 957 -33.94 -3.22 -16.91
N GLY A 958 -35.14 -3.80 -16.77
CA GLY A 958 -36.20 -3.77 -17.78
C GLY A 958 -35.84 -4.44 -19.12
N ASN A 959 -35.07 -3.76 -19.98
CA ASN A 959 -34.57 -4.23 -21.28
C ASN A 959 -33.08 -3.92 -21.54
N SER A 960 -32.34 -3.31 -20.60
CA SER A 960 -30.94 -2.90 -20.82
C SER A 960 -29.97 -3.67 -19.94
N LEU A 961 -29.06 -4.41 -20.58
CA LEU A 961 -27.89 -5.03 -19.97
C LEU A 961 -26.81 -4.00 -19.66
N VAL A 962 -26.02 -4.22 -18.60
CA VAL A 962 -24.81 -3.44 -18.31
C VAL A 962 -23.89 -3.41 -19.55
N VAL A 963 -23.45 -2.23 -19.96
CA VAL A 963 -22.52 -2.07 -21.09
C VAL A 963 -21.10 -2.33 -20.59
N ARG A 964 -20.54 -3.47 -20.96
CA ARG A 964 -19.15 -3.84 -20.68
C ARG A 964 -18.26 -3.34 -21.82
N LYS A 965 -17.11 -2.75 -21.50
CA LYS A 965 -16.21 -2.24 -22.53
C LYS A 965 -15.39 -3.41 -23.13
N PRO A 966 -15.43 -3.63 -24.47
CA PRO A 966 -14.71 -4.75 -25.09
C PRO A 966 -13.19 -4.71 -24.89
N ASN A 967 -12.60 -3.51 -24.85
CA ASN A 967 -11.16 -3.30 -24.70
C ASN A 967 -10.59 -3.80 -23.36
N LEU A 968 -11.43 -4.03 -22.34
CA LEU A 968 -10.95 -4.61 -21.09
C LEU A 968 -10.57 -6.09 -21.24
N GLN A 969 -11.07 -6.77 -22.26
CA GLN A 969 -10.84 -8.20 -22.53
C GLN A 969 -9.60 -8.47 -23.41
N THR A 970 -8.94 -7.43 -23.92
CA THR A 970 -7.70 -7.58 -24.69
C THR A 970 -6.54 -7.95 -23.79
N ILE A 971 -5.52 -8.59 -24.35
CA ILE A 971 -4.22 -8.70 -23.67
C ILE A 971 -3.71 -7.26 -23.43
N PRO A 972 -3.21 -6.94 -22.23
CA PRO A 972 -2.54 -5.67 -21.96
C PRO A 972 -1.40 -5.39 -22.93
N GLU A 973 -1.46 -4.21 -23.54
CA GLU A 973 -0.48 -3.74 -24.52
C GLU A 973 -0.17 -2.26 -24.34
N TYR A 974 0.99 -1.85 -24.85
CA TYR A 974 1.43 -0.46 -24.91
C TYR A 974 2.25 -0.24 -26.18
N SER A 975 2.30 1.01 -26.63
CA SER A 975 3.11 1.43 -27.76
C SER A 975 4.52 1.76 -27.27
N LEU A 976 5.52 1.00 -27.75
CA LEU A 976 6.94 1.26 -27.43
C LEU A 976 7.34 2.70 -27.78
N SER A 977 6.95 3.20 -28.94
CA SER A 977 7.26 4.58 -29.35
C SER A 977 6.61 5.61 -28.43
N ASP A 978 5.39 5.35 -27.94
CA ASP A 978 4.73 6.27 -27.02
C ASP A 978 5.41 6.26 -25.66
N MET A 979 5.84 5.09 -25.18
CA MET A 979 6.60 4.96 -23.95
C MET A 979 7.98 5.62 -24.05
N GLU A 980 8.71 5.44 -25.16
CA GLU A 980 9.99 6.11 -25.41
C GLU A 980 9.84 7.64 -25.44
N ASN A 981 8.79 8.13 -26.11
CA ASN A 981 8.47 9.55 -26.14
C ASN A 981 8.13 10.06 -24.74
N LEU A 982 7.36 9.31 -23.96
CA LEU A 982 6.99 9.66 -22.59
C LEU A 982 8.21 9.69 -21.68
N CYS A 983 9.08 8.67 -21.71
CA CYS A 983 10.33 8.64 -20.94
C CYS A 983 11.22 9.84 -21.28
N THR A 984 11.36 10.17 -22.56
CA THR A 984 12.16 11.31 -23.00
C THR A 984 11.55 12.64 -22.55
N THR A 985 10.22 12.76 -22.58
CA THR A 985 9.54 14.03 -22.34
C THR A 985 9.27 14.30 -20.86
N ILE A 986 8.90 13.28 -20.09
CA ILE A 986 8.60 13.39 -18.66
C ILE A 986 9.86 13.12 -17.85
N TYR A 987 10.53 11.99 -18.06
CA TYR A 987 11.65 11.58 -17.22
C TYR A 987 12.99 12.18 -17.65
N SER A 988 13.04 12.84 -18.81
CA SER A 988 14.27 13.37 -19.40
C SER A 988 15.34 12.29 -19.62
N MET A 989 14.91 11.06 -19.92
CA MET A 989 15.78 9.89 -20.05
C MET A 989 15.42 9.06 -21.28
N LYS A 990 16.41 8.34 -21.82
CA LYS A 990 16.18 7.27 -22.79
C LYS A 990 15.76 6.00 -22.06
N VAL A 991 14.94 5.19 -22.73
CA VAL A 991 14.56 3.87 -22.21
C VAL A 991 15.82 3.02 -22.01
N GLY A 992 15.86 2.28 -20.89
CA GLY A 992 16.98 1.40 -20.54
C GLY A 992 18.25 2.11 -20.06
N THR A 993 18.26 3.44 -19.92
CA THR A 993 19.45 4.18 -19.42
C THR A 993 19.37 4.55 -17.94
N ALA A 994 18.39 4.05 -17.20
CA ALA A 994 18.41 4.14 -15.74
C ALA A 994 19.69 3.47 -15.20
N PRO A 995 20.36 4.06 -14.19
CA PRO A 995 21.52 3.43 -13.56
C PRO A 995 21.21 2.00 -13.13
N LEU A 996 22.19 1.09 -13.11
CA LEU A 996 21.94 -0.27 -12.59
C LEU A 996 21.76 -0.24 -11.07
N PRO A 997 20.98 -1.17 -10.49
CA PRO A 997 20.91 -1.32 -9.04
C PRO A 997 22.30 -1.65 -8.48
N ASN A 998 22.58 -1.18 -7.27
CA ASN A 998 23.77 -1.61 -6.56
C ASN A 998 23.67 -3.10 -6.21
N LEU A 999 24.82 -3.78 -6.21
CA LEU A 999 24.93 -5.18 -5.82
C LEU A 999 25.23 -5.28 -4.33
N VAL A 1000 24.49 -6.15 -3.64
CA VAL A 1000 24.66 -6.40 -2.20
C VAL A 1000 25.48 -7.68 -1.99
N TYR A 1001 26.41 -7.63 -1.04
CA TYR A 1001 27.21 -8.79 -0.60
C TYR A 1001 26.97 -9.08 0.87
N ALA A 1002 26.49 -10.29 1.17
CA ALA A 1002 26.34 -10.82 2.50
C ALA A 1002 27.53 -11.75 2.84
N GLY A 1003 28.63 -11.16 3.32
CA GLY A 1003 29.82 -11.87 3.80
C GLY A 1003 29.64 -12.55 5.17
N ILE A 1004 30.73 -13.06 5.75
CA ILE A 1004 30.72 -13.78 7.04
C ILE A 1004 30.08 -12.95 8.16
N ASP A 1005 30.48 -11.69 8.29
CA ASP A 1005 30.00 -10.80 9.36
C ASP A 1005 28.58 -10.27 9.11
N PHE A 1006 28.02 -10.52 7.92
CA PHE A 1006 26.66 -10.07 7.59
C PHE A 1006 25.64 -10.62 8.59
N TRP A 1007 25.80 -11.88 8.97
CA TRP A 1007 24.85 -12.62 9.81
C TRP A 1007 25.07 -12.45 11.32
N ASN A 1008 26.08 -11.67 11.73
CA ASN A 1008 26.44 -11.45 13.14
C ASN A 1008 25.61 -10.35 13.82
N TYR A 1009 24.81 -9.60 13.06
CA TYR A 1009 24.05 -8.45 13.55
C TYR A 1009 22.56 -8.56 13.18
N ASP A 1010 21.69 -7.99 14.02
CA ASP A 1010 20.30 -7.74 13.63
C ASP A 1010 20.26 -6.60 12.61
N ARG A 1011 19.73 -6.88 11.43
CA ARG A 1011 19.73 -5.97 10.27
C ARG A 1011 18.39 -5.29 10.03
N LEU A 1012 17.53 -5.23 11.05
CA LEU A 1012 16.22 -4.60 10.93
C LEU A 1012 16.28 -3.14 10.46
N TYR A 1013 17.33 -2.38 10.78
CA TYR A 1013 17.53 -0.97 10.34
C TYR A 1013 18.93 -0.70 9.78
N MET A 1014 19.70 -1.75 9.47
CA MET A 1014 21.09 -1.60 9.06
C MET A 1014 21.23 -1.66 7.55
N LEU A 1015 21.76 -0.60 6.95
CA LEU A 1015 22.01 -0.54 5.51
C LEU A 1015 22.87 -1.73 5.05
N ASN A 1016 22.57 -2.22 3.85
CA ASN A 1016 23.40 -3.22 3.20
C ASN A 1016 24.73 -2.60 2.76
N GLU A 1017 25.76 -3.44 2.69
CA GLU A 1017 26.97 -3.08 1.98
C GLU A 1017 26.71 -3.20 0.47
N GLU A 1018 26.69 -2.06 -0.21
CA GLU A 1018 26.29 -1.92 -1.60
C GLU A 1018 27.45 -1.49 -2.50
N TYR A 1019 27.54 -2.12 -3.67
CA TYR A 1019 28.59 -1.90 -4.66
C TYR A 1019 27.98 -1.47 -6.00
N PRO A 1020 28.45 -0.36 -6.60
CA PRO A 1020 27.87 0.14 -7.84
C PRO A 1020 28.16 -0.78 -9.03
N GLN A 1021 27.17 -0.96 -9.89
CA GLN A 1021 27.31 -1.64 -11.18
C GLN A 1021 27.29 -0.61 -12.32
N PHE A 1022 28.31 -0.62 -13.18
CA PHE A 1022 28.46 0.37 -14.26
C PHE A 1022 28.08 -0.16 -15.64
N GLN A 1023 28.08 -1.48 -15.83
CA GLN A 1023 27.84 -2.13 -17.10
C GLN A 1023 27.06 -3.43 -16.91
N LYS A 1024 26.16 -3.74 -17.84
CA LYS A 1024 25.51 -5.05 -17.92
C LYS A 1024 26.50 -6.09 -18.50
N GLY A 1025 26.36 -7.36 -18.12
CA GLY A 1025 27.05 -8.46 -18.79
C GLY A 1025 26.59 -8.64 -20.25
N ALA A 1026 27.21 -9.59 -20.94
CA ALA A 1026 26.84 -9.92 -22.31
C ALA A 1026 25.58 -10.79 -22.35
N SER A 1027 24.64 -10.46 -23.23
CA SER A 1027 23.48 -11.31 -23.50
C SER A 1027 23.90 -12.64 -24.14
N ARG A 1028 23.28 -13.74 -23.69
CA ARG A 1028 23.63 -15.11 -24.05
C ARG A 1028 22.47 -15.83 -24.75
N TYR A 1029 21.37 -16.08 -24.03
CA TYR A 1029 20.27 -16.93 -24.51
C TYR A 1029 19.24 -16.18 -25.37
N MET A 1030 19.70 -15.53 -26.44
CA MET A 1030 18.84 -14.76 -27.34
C MET A 1030 18.38 -15.61 -28.53
N PRO A 1031 17.12 -15.48 -28.98
CA PRO A 1031 16.71 -16.08 -30.24
C PRO A 1031 17.48 -15.46 -31.41
N ASP A 1032 17.67 -16.24 -32.48
CA ASP A 1032 18.22 -15.73 -33.73
C ASP A 1032 17.24 -14.80 -34.47
N GLN A 1033 17.65 -14.26 -35.62
CA GLN A 1033 16.82 -13.36 -36.42
C GLN A 1033 15.51 -13.99 -36.95
N PHE A 1034 15.37 -15.31 -36.89
CA PHE A 1034 14.18 -16.06 -37.29
C PHE A 1034 13.36 -16.56 -36.10
N GLY A 1035 13.81 -16.27 -34.87
CA GLY A 1035 13.14 -16.68 -33.63
C GLY A 1035 13.61 -18.04 -33.09
N TYR A 1036 14.56 -18.73 -33.72
CA TYR A 1036 15.05 -20.01 -33.20
C TYR A 1036 15.94 -19.80 -31.98
N LYS A 1037 15.78 -20.69 -30.99
CA LYS A 1037 16.56 -20.66 -29.76
C LYS A 1037 16.80 -22.08 -29.26
N ASP A 1038 18.02 -22.38 -28.80
CA ASP A 1038 18.32 -23.61 -28.06
C ASP A 1038 19.33 -23.29 -26.96
N ALA A 1039 18.85 -22.78 -25.84
CA ALA A 1039 19.68 -22.41 -24.70
C ALA A 1039 20.46 -23.61 -24.14
N ILE A 1040 19.84 -24.81 -24.18
CA ILE A 1040 20.47 -26.04 -23.67
C ILE A 1040 21.74 -26.38 -24.45
N SER A 1041 21.73 -26.14 -25.77
CA SER A 1041 22.92 -26.37 -26.59
C SER A 1041 24.11 -25.45 -26.24
N GLU A 1042 23.84 -24.30 -25.62
CA GLU A 1042 24.85 -23.31 -25.23
C GLU A 1042 25.47 -23.57 -23.85
N PHE A 1043 24.90 -24.46 -23.03
CA PHE A 1043 25.44 -24.78 -21.70
C PHE A 1043 26.80 -25.48 -21.79
N GLY A 1044 27.11 -26.13 -22.91
CA GLY A 1044 28.31 -26.94 -23.09
C GLY A 1044 28.20 -28.32 -22.45
N SER A 1045 29.32 -29.05 -22.36
CA SER A 1045 29.39 -30.35 -21.67
C SER A 1045 30.79 -30.61 -21.11
N GLY A 1046 30.88 -31.37 -20.00
CA GLY A 1046 32.15 -31.70 -19.34
C GLY A 1046 32.23 -31.19 -17.90
N TYR A 1047 33.36 -31.48 -17.25
CA TYR A 1047 33.65 -31.07 -15.87
C TYR A 1047 33.82 -29.56 -15.77
N PHE A 1048 33.31 -28.95 -14.69
CA PHE A 1048 33.65 -27.57 -14.33
C PHE A 1048 35.06 -27.53 -13.75
N ILE A 1049 36.01 -26.99 -14.51
CA ILE A 1049 37.42 -27.05 -14.13
C ILE A 1049 37.77 -25.86 -13.26
N GLU A 1050 38.41 -26.17 -12.14
CA GLU A 1050 39.03 -25.17 -11.29
C GLU A 1050 40.25 -24.54 -11.97
N ASN A 1051 40.30 -23.21 -11.92
CA ASN A 1051 41.42 -22.43 -12.44
C ASN A 1051 41.82 -21.36 -11.41
N ASN A 1052 43.08 -21.38 -10.97
CA ASN A 1052 43.63 -20.44 -9.99
C ASN A 1052 42.80 -20.31 -8.69
N GLY A 1053 42.30 -21.44 -8.19
CA GLY A 1053 41.50 -21.50 -6.97
C GLY A 1053 40.03 -21.16 -7.16
N VAL A 1054 39.54 -20.97 -8.40
CA VAL A 1054 38.17 -20.53 -8.69
C VAL A 1054 37.40 -21.57 -9.52
N ILE A 1055 36.13 -21.78 -9.16
CA ILE A 1055 35.12 -22.46 -9.99
C ILE A 1055 33.87 -21.59 -10.06
N ALA A 1056 33.42 -21.23 -11.26
CA ALA A 1056 32.24 -20.41 -11.51
C ALA A 1056 31.20 -21.20 -12.31
N ILE A 1057 29.98 -21.30 -11.79
CA ILE A 1057 28.89 -22.14 -12.30
C ILE A 1057 27.62 -21.31 -12.44
N GLU A 1058 27.06 -21.27 -13.65
CA GLU A 1058 25.68 -20.86 -13.94
C GLU A 1058 24.75 -22.05 -13.58
N THR A 1059 23.74 -21.83 -12.75
CA THR A 1059 22.98 -22.94 -12.17
C THR A 1059 22.01 -23.61 -13.14
N GLU A 1060 21.56 -22.88 -14.17
CA GLU A 1060 20.74 -23.43 -15.24
C GLU A 1060 21.42 -24.55 -16.02
N TYR A 1061 22.75 -24.68 -15.94
CA TYR A 1061 23.48 -25.79 -16.55
C TYR A 1061 23.03 -27.16 -16.05
N ALA A 1062 22.40 -27.25 -14.86
CA ALA A 1062 21.77 -28.48 -14.40
C ALA A 1062 20.65 -28.99 -15.33
N LEU A 1063 20.07 -28.12 -16.17
CA LEU A 1063 19.08 -28.49 -17.18
C LEU A 1063 19.68 -29.24 -18.38
N GLU A 1064 21.02 -29.37 -18.48
CA GLU A 1064 21.67 -30.24 -19.47
C GLU A 1064 21.24 -31.71 -19.34
N GLN A 1065 20.84 -32.14 -18.13
CA GLN A 1065 20.44 -33.52 -17.80
C GLN A 1065 21.48 -34.56 -18.23
N SER A 1066 22.75 -34.28 -17.93
CA SER A 1066 23.89 -35.12 -18.29
C SER A 1066 24.61 -35.72 -17.08
N ASN A 1067 25.65 -36.51 -17.35
CA ASN A 1067 26.54 -37.04 -16.30
C ASN A 1067 27.36 -35.94 -15.60
N TYR A 1068 27.40 -34.73 -16.17
CA TYR A 1068 28.20 -33.62 -15.66
C TYR A 1068 27.37 -32.58 -14.91
N ALA A 1069 26.13 -32.36 -15.33
CA ALA A 1069 25.18 -31.48 -14.66
C ALA A 1069 23.76 -32.01 -14.84
N ASN A 1070 22.99 -32.13 -13.76
CA ASN A 1070 21.62 -32.62 -13.80
C ASN A 1070 20.79 -32.11 -12.61
N THR A 1071 19.46 -32.23 -12.73
CA THR A 1071 18.53 -32.06 -11.61
C THR A 1071 18.08 -33.43 -11.09
N GLN A 1072 17.79 -33.50 -9.80
CA GLN A 1072 17.12 -34.62 -9.17
C GLN A 1072 15.79 -34.16 -8.58
N LYS A 1073 14.74 -34.93 -8.83
CA LYS A 1073 13.37 -34.68 -8.35
C LYS A 1073 13.23 -35.05 -6.87
N SER A 1074 12.22 -34.51 -6.19
CA SER A 1074 11.93 -34.88 -4.80
C SER A 1074 11.62 -36.38 -4.68
N SER A 1075 12.14 -37.02 -3.62
CA SER A 1075 11.89 -38.44 -3.33
C SER A 1075 10.41 -38.73 -3.00
N HIS A 1076 9.68 -37.72 -2.53
CA HIS A 1076 8.28 -37.84 -2.11
C HIS A 1076 7.29 -37.54 -3.23
N ASN A 1077 7.70 -36.79 -4.26
CA ASN A 1077 6.86 -36.47 -5.40
C ASN A 1077 7.70 -36.09 -6.65
N GLU A 1078 7.61 -36.91 -7.69
CA GLU A 1078 8.33 -36.71 -8.95
C GLU A 1078 7.90 -35.47 -9.76
N LYS A 1079 6.79 -34.81 -9.38
CA LYS A 1079 6.37 -33.53 -9.96
C LYS A 1079 7.09 -32.32 -9.34
N ILE A 1080 7.74 -32.50 -8.19
CA ILE A 1080 8.47 -31.43 -7.50
C ILE A 1080 9.94 -31.52 -7.89
N GLU A 1081 10.40 -30.52 -8.63
CA GLU A 1081 11.78 -30.42 -9.10
C GLU A 1081 12.25 -28.97 -9.17
N TRP A 1082 13.56 -28.80 -9.30
CA TRP A 1082 14.11 -27.51 -9.71
C TRP A 1082 13.80 -27.28 -11.19
N THR A 1083 13.24 -26.12 -11.49
CA THR A 1083 13.01 -25.60 -12.84
C THR A 1083 13.66 -24.23 -12.97
N HIS A 1084 13.49 -23.54 -14.09
CA HIS A 1084 14.12 -22.25 -14.35
C HIS A 1084 13.11 -21.10 -14.33
N THR A 1085 13.63 -19.91 -14.04
CA THR A 1085 12.97 -18.61 -14.13
C THR A 1085 13.98 -17.60 -14.69
N GLN A 1086 13.56 -16.42 -15.16
CA GLN A 1086 14.54 -15.41 -15.57
C GLN A 1086 15.42 -14.93 -14.40
N ALA A 1087 16.65 -14.52 -14.73
CA ALA A 1087 17.57 -13.78 -13.87
C ALA A 1087 17.98 -12.44 -14.52
N GLU A 1088 18.61 -11.56 -13.75
CA GLU A 1088 19.09 -10.25 -14.24
C GLU A 1088 20.52 -10.28 -14.80
N THR A 1089 21.16 -11.45 -14.72
CA THR A 1089 22.51 -11.71 -15.23
C THR A 1089 22.54 -12.02 -16.72
N ASN A 1090 23.75 -12.16 -17.27
CA ASN A 1090 24.00 -12.32 -18.70
C ASN A 1090 23.28 -11.22 -19.50
N GLY A 1091 23.47 -9.96 -19.09
CA GLY A 1091 22.83 -8.83 -19.76
C GLY A 1091 21.30 -8.92 -19.76
N ALA A 1092 20.71 -9.35 -18.65
CA ALA A 1092 19.29 -9.67 -18.52
C ALA A 1092 18.80 -10.71 -19.54
N SER A 1093 19.59 -11.74 -19.81
CA SER A 1093 19.13 -12.93 -20.57
C SER A 1093 19.35 -14.23 -19.81
N GLY A 1094 19.99 -14.17 -18.63
CA GLY A 1094 20.29 -15.32 -17.78
C GLY A 1094 19.05 -15.97 -17.17
N MET A 1095 19.28 -17.13 -16.57
CA MET A 1095 18.24 -17.97 -15.95
C MET A 1095 18.69 -18.39 -14.56
N ALA A 1096 17.79 -18.27 -13.59
CA ALA A 1096 17.98 -18.84 -12.28
C ALA A 1096 17.18 -20.13 -12.12
N MET A 1097 17.68 -21.04 -11.30
CA MET A 1097 16.96 -22.23 -10.88
C MET A 1097 16.11 -21.95 -9.65
N HIS A 1098 14.87 -22.44 -9.63
CA HIS A 1098 13.97 -22.34 -8.48
C HIS A 1098 13.04 -23.56 -8.36
N ILE A 1099 12.40 -23.73 -7.19
CA ILE A 1099 11.33 -24.71 -7.00
C ILE A 1099 10.00 -23.94 -6.99
N LYS A 1100 9.22 -24.05 -8.08
CA LYS A 1100 8.03 -23.21 -8.32
C LYS A 1100 6.89 -23.41 -7.31
N THR A 1101 6.71 -24.63 -6.80
CA THR A 1101 5.57 -24.94 -5.90
C THR A 1101 5.78 -24.32 -4.52
N SER A 1102 5.07 -23.24 -4.20
CA SER A 1102 5.22 -22.49 -2.96
C SER A 1102 4.76 -23.28 -1.71
N GLY A 1103 5.23 -22.84 -0.53
CA GLY A 1103 4.83 -23.39 0.77
C GLY A 1103 5.42 -24.76 1.11
N LEU A 1104 6.37 -25.26 0.31
CA LEU A 1104 7.07 -26.52 0.57
C LEU A 1104 8.38 -26.28 1.32
N SER A 1105 8.69 -27.17 2.26
CA SER A 1105 9.98 -27.19 2.96
C SER A 1105 10.46 -28.62 3.21
N TRP A 1106 11.79 -28.80 3.31
CA TRP A 1106 12.42 -30.12 3.49
C TRP A 1106 13.30 -30.15 4.74
N SER A 1107 12.84 -30.90 5.75
CA SER A 1107 13.60 -31.16 6.98
C SER A 1107 14.79 -32.09 6.72
N ASN A 1108 14.61 -33.11 5.87
CA ASN A 1108 15.68 -33.98 5.38
C ASN A 1108 16.10 -33.55 3.97
N ALA A 1109 17.35 -33.13 3.81
CA ALA A 1109 17.86 -32.63 2.54
C ALA A 1109 17.86 -33.68 1.42
N MET A 1110 18.05 -34.96 1.75
CA MET A 1110 18.08 -36.04 0.75
C MET A 1110 16.71 -36.30 0.11
N ASP A 1111 15.64 -35.78 0.70
CA ASP A 1111 14.28 -35.87 0.17
C ASP A 1111 13.90 -34.68 -0.73
N ALA A 1112 14.68 -33.60 -0.64
CA ALA A 1112 14.49 -32.39 -1.42
C ALA A 1112 14.90 -32.63 -2.88
N PRO A 1113 14.29 -31.92 -3.83
CA PRO A 1113 14.86 -31.83 -5.17
C PRO A 1113 16.24 -31.14 -5.09
N SER A 1114 17.16 -31.49 -5.99
CA SER A 1114 18.53 -31.00 -5.98
C SER A 1114 19.11 -30.72 -7.37
N LEU A 1115 20.12 -29.85 -7.40
CA LEU A 1115 20.98 -29.55 -8.53
C LEU A 1115 22.34 -30.24 -8.31
N HIS A 1116 22.94 -30.83 -9.35
CA HIS A 1116 24.22 -31.52 -9.25
C HIS A 1116 25.18 -31.07 -10.35
N TYR A 1117 26.45 -30.87 -9.99
CA TYR A 1117 27.53 -30.43 -10.88
C TYR A 1117 28.82 -31.22 -10.62
N LYS A 1118 29.44 -31.75 -11.68
CA LYS A 1118 30.74 -32.42 -11.62
C LYS A 1118 31.86 -31.41 -11.76
N ILE A 1119 32.53 -31.11 -10.64
CA ILE A 1119 33.67 -30.20 -10.59
C ILE A 1119 35.00 -30.98 -10.64
N LYS A 1120 36.03 -30.42 -11.25
CA LYS A 1120 37.40 -30.97 -11.29
C LYS A 1120 38.35 -29.99 -10.61
N VAL A 1121 38.76 -30.32 -9.39
CA VAL A 1121 39.63 -29.50 -8.54
C VAL A 1121 41.09 -29.91 -8.75
N THR A 1122 41.94 -28.93 -9.05
CA THR A 1122 43.38 -29.16 -9.24
C THR A 1122 44.21 -28.74 -8.02
N SER A 1123 43.70 -27.77 -7.26
CA SER A 1123 44.30 -27.19 -6.06
C SER A 1123 43.45 -27.54 -4.82
N PRO A 1124 43.81 -28.53 -4.00
CA PRO A 1124 43.02 -28.87 -2.81
C PRO A 1124 43.04 -27.73 -1.78
N GLY A 1125 41.96 -27.57 -1.02
CA GLY A 1125 41.88 -26.60 0.07
C GLY A 1125 40.45 -26.25 0.45
N THR A 1126 40.33 -25.23 1.30
CA THR A 1126 39.03 -24.68 1.70
C THR A 1126 38.54 -23.70 0.64
N TYR A 1127 37.34 -23.94 0.13
CA TYR A 1127 36.65 -23.09 -0.83
C TYR A 1127 35.48 -22.37 -0.15
N ARG A 1128 35.42 -21.06 -0.32
CA ARG A 1128 34.27 -20.22 0.00
C ARG A 1128 33.22 -20.35 -1.09
N VAL A 1129 31.98 -20.56 -0.68
CA VAL A 1129 30.84 -20.78 -1.56
C VAL A 1129 29.98 -19.52 -1.58
N TRP A 1130 30.19 -18.69 -2.59
CA TRP A 1130 29.30 -17.58 -2.90
C TRP A 1130 28.14 -18.05 -3.78
N MET A 1131 26.93 -17.57 -3.48
CA MET A 1131 25.74 -17.84 -4.29
C MET A 1131 24.99 -16.53 -4.58
N LEU A 1132 24.63 -16.31 -5.84
CA LEU A 1132 23.77 -15.20 -6.24
C LEU A 1132 22.32 -15.68 -6.17
N ILE A 1133 21.54 -15.08 -5.27
CA ILE A 1133 20.21 -15.57 -4.94
C ILE A 1133 19.17 -14.45 -4.88
N LYS A 1134 17.91 -14.85 -4.95
CA LYS A 1134 16.74 -14.02 -4.66
C LYS A 1134 15.65 -14.86 -4.00
N PHE A 1135 14.93 -14.25 -3.06
CA PHE A 1135 13.69 -14.79 -2.49
C PHE A 1135 12.70 -13.65 -2.21
N ASP A 1136 11.43 -14.01 -2.09
CA ASP A 1136 10.33 -13.04 -2.02
C ASP A 1136 9.85 -12.80 -0.59
N ASP A 1137 10.03 -13.78 0.31
CA ASP A 1137 9.58 -13.79 1.70
C ASP A 1137 10.45 -14.68 2.61
N GLU A 1138 10.06 -14.79 3.89
CA GLU A 1138 10.76 -15.56 4.92
C GLU A 1138 10.50 -17.07 4.89
N PHE A 1139 9.72 -17.56 3.91
CA PHE A 1139 9.38 -18.97 3.72
C PHE A 1139 9.89 -19.52 2.38
N SER A 1140 10.81 -18.78 1.76
CA SER A 1140 11.42 -19.08 0.47
C SER A 1140 12.92 -18.82 0.46
N ASP A 1141 13.57 -18.86 1.64
CA ASP A 1141 14.91 -18.29 1.84
C ASP A 1141 16.00 -19.33 2.15
N ALA A 1142 15.72 -20.64 2.02
CA ALA A 1142 16.63 -21.68 2.50
C ALA A 1142 17.09 -22.69 1.43
N CYS A 1143 18.38 -23.01 1.43
CA CYS A 1143 18.97 -24.14 0.70
C CYS A 1143 20.16 -24.77 1.44
N ARG A 1144 20.58 -25.96 1.02
CA ARG A 1144 21.76 -26.65 1.56
C ARG A 1144 22.71 -27.03 0.44
N ILE A 1145 24.01 -26.99 0.71
CA ILE A 1145 25.02 -27.49 -0.22
C ILE A 1145 25.53 -28.86 0.21
N GLY A 1146 26.06 -29.62 -0.74
CA GLY A 1146 26.70 -30.90 -0.45
C GLY A 1146 27.85 -31.21 -1.39
N LEU A 1147 28.76 -32.04 -0.91
CA LEU A 1147 29.92 -32.53 -1.65
C LEU A 1147 29.93 -34.06 -1.58
N ASP A 1148 29.98 -34.72 -2.74
CA ASP A 1148 30.05 -36.19 -2.85
C ASP A 1148 28.96 -36.95 -2.08
N GLY A 1149 27.76 -36.37 -2.03
CA GLY A 1149 26.59 -36.95 -1.34
C GLY A 1149 26.54 -36.65 0.17
N VAL A 1150 27.54 -35.96 0.72
CA VAL A 1150 27.53 -35.48 2.10
C VAL A 1150 26.95 -34.07 2.11
N VAL A 1151 25.73 -33.93 2.66
CA VAL A 1151 25.06 -32.64 2.79
C VAL A 1151 25.56 -31.90 4.02
N GLN A 1152 25.87 -30.62 3.83
CA GLN A 1152 26.24 -29.75 4.91
C GLN A 1152 25.00 -29.40 5.77
N PRO A 1153 25.06 -29.57 7.10
CA PRO A 1153 23.96 -29.15 7.97
C PRO A 1153 23.93 -27.63 8.11
N TYR A 1154 22.74 -27.07 8.33
CA TYR A 1154 22.54 -25.61 8.43
C TYR A 1154 23.46 -24.91 9.43
N HIS A 1155 23.77 -25.53 10.58
CA HIS A 1155 24.63 -24.92 11.60
C HIS A 1155 26.08 -24.67 11.15
N GLN A 1156 26.50 -25.23 10.01
CA GLN A 1156 27.81 -24.95 9.41
C GLN A 1156 27.77 -23.85 8.33
N GLN A 1157 26.58 -23.46 7.87
CA GLN A 1157 26.40 -22.29 7.02
C GLN A 1157 26.42 -21.01 7.88
N PHE A 1158 26.91 -19.90 7.32
CA PHE A 1158 27.06 -18.65 8.08
C PHE A 1158 25.72 -18.08 8.54
N SER A 1159 24.67 -18.21 7.72
CA SER A 1159 23.30 -17.77 8.05
C SER A 1159 22.52 -18.75 8.92
N LYS A 1160 23.09 -19.92 9.26
CA LYS A 1160 22.41 -21.00 9.98
C LYS A 1160 21.11 -21.48 9.30
N GLY A 1161 21.03 -21.35 7.98
CA GLY A 1161 19.89 -21.80 7.16
C GLY A 1161 18.75 -20.79 7.00
N ARG A 1162 18.92 -19.55 7.46
CA ARG A 1162 17.92 -18.47 7.30
C ARG A 1162 18.56 -17.26 6.61
N LEU A 1163 18.26 -17.04 5.34
CA LEU A 1163 18.84 -15.96 4.53
C LEU A 1163 18.01 -14.67 4.58
N TYR A 1164 16.79 -14.73 5.10
CA TYR A 1164 15.85 -13.63 5.19
C TYR A 1164 16.31 -12.56 6.19
N THR A 1165 16.40 -11.34 5.68
CA THR A 1165 16.30 -10.10 6.44
C THR A 1165 15.36 -9.15 5.68
N TYR A 1166 14.89 -8.08 6.32
CA TYR A 1166 14.18 -7.02 5.59
C TYR A 1166 15.04 -6.38 4.49
N SER A 1167 16.35 -6.34 4.68
CA SER A 1167 17.29 -5.71 3.74
C SER A 1167 17.63 -6.59 2.54
N THR A 1168 17.47 -7.92 2.62
CA THR A 1168 17.74 -8.87 1.53
C THR A 1168 16.48 -9.35 0.79
N LYS A 1169 15.30 -9.01 1.32
CA LYS A 1169 14.01 -9.31 0.69
C LYS A 1169 13.90 -8.62 -0.69
N GLN A 1170 13.38 -9.34 -1.69
CA GLN A 1170 13.04 -8.83 -3.04
C GLN A 1170 14.21 -8.34 -3.91
N ILE A 1171 15.46 -8.46 -3.45
CA ILE A 1171 16.65 -8.09 -4.23
C ILE A 1171 17.45 -9.32 -4.66
N TRP A 1172 18.24 -9.15 -5.73
CA TRP A 1172 19.33 -10.07 -6.05
C TRP A 1172 20.57 -9.69 -5.25
N PHE A 1173 21.16 -10.65 -4.53
CA PHE A 1173 22.37 -10.41 -3.76
C PHE A 1173 23.28 -11.63 -3.71
N TRP A 1174 24.57 -11.39 -3.56
CA TRP A 1174 25.55 -12.43 -3.31
C TRP A 1174 25.58 -12.77 -1.83
N THR A 1175 25.38 -14.04 -1.48
CA THR A 1175 25.64 -14.54 -0.12
C THR A 1175 26.85 -15.44 -0.11
N LEU A 1176 27.78 -15.17 0.81
CA LEU A 1176 28.78 -16.15 1.20
C LEU A 1176 28.06 -17.15 2.10
N LEU A 1177 27.66 -18.28 1.53
CA LEU A 1177 26.80 -19.24 2.21
C LEU A 1177 27.58 -20.07 3.24
N SER A 1178 28.77 -20.53 2.85
CA SER A 1178 29.62 -21.41 3.66
C SER A 1178 31.05 -21.51 3.12
N GLU A 1179 31.92 -22.17 3.89
CA GLU A 1179 33.17 -22.76 3.45
C GLU A 1179 33.04 -24.30 3.35
N ILE A 1180 33.74 -24.91 2.39
CA ILE A 1180 33.84 -26.37 2.22
C ILE A 1180 35.27 -26.77 1.88
N ASP A 1181 35.77 -27.85 2.49
CA ASP A 1181 37.07 -28.43 2.11
C ASP A 1181 36.88 -29.35 0.90
N ILE A 1182 37.65 -29.10 -0.17
CA ILE A 1182 37.61 -29.90 -1.38
C ILE A 1182 39.01 -30.45 -1.67
N ASP A 1183 39.10 -31.77 -1.75
CA ASP A 1183 40.32 -32.47 -2.14
C ASP A 1183 40.62 -32.28 -3.63
N LYS A 1184 41.83 -32.66 -4.04
CA LYS A 1184 42.20 -32.71 -5.46
C LYS A 1184 41.50 -33.89 -6.11
N GLY A 1185 40.64 -33.64 -7.09
CA GLY A 1185 39.92 -34.72 -7.75
C GLY A 1185 38.70 -34.27 -8.51
N ILE A 1186 37.84 -35.24 -8.82
CA ILE A 1186 36.51 -35.02 -9.39
C ILE A 1186 35.52 -35.17 -8.26
N HIS A 1187 34.66 -34.17 -8.08
CA HIS A 1187 33.68 -34.12 -7.01
C HIS A 1187 32.27 -33.83 -7.54
N ASN A 1188 31.26 -34.23 -6.78
CA ASN A 1188 29.86 -33.89 -7.03
C ASN A 1188 29.43 -32.75 -6.11
N PHE A 1189 29.49 -31.52 -6.59
CA PHE A 1189 28.91 -30.38 -5.89
C PHE A 1189 27.40 -30.37 -6.10
N SER A 1190 26.63 -30.20 -5.02
CA SER A 1190 25.17 -30.29 -5.07
C SER A 1190 24.49 -29.18 -4.28
N ILE A 1191 23.31 -28.75 -4.73
CA ILE A 1191 22.45 -27.80 -4.03
C ILE A 1191 21.10 -28.49 -3.80
N TYR A 1192 20.66 -28.56 -2.55
CA TYR A 1192 19.40 -29.18 -2.13
C TYR A 1192 18.41 -28.10 -1.71
N GLY A 1193 17.14 -28.26 -2.08
CA GLY A 1193 16.06 -27.39 -1.62
C GLY A 1193 15.95 -27.41 -0.09
N GLY A 1194 15.88 -26.22 0.51
CA GLY A 1194 15.47 -26.07 1.91
C GLY A 1194 14.00 -25.69 1.98
N GLU A 1195 13.66 -24.64 1.25
CA GLU A 1195 12.31 -24.12 1.05
C GLU A 1195 12.08 -23.81 -0.43
N ALA A 1196 10.85 -23.96 -0.90
CA ALA A 1196 10.50 -23.62 -2.27
C ALA A 1196 10.37 -22.11 -2.46
N GLY A 1197 10.52 -21.65 -3.71
CA GLY A 1197 10.51 -20.22 -4.05
C GLY A 1197 11.89 -19.55 -4.07
N LEU A 1198 12.90 -20.11 -3.39
CA LEU A 1198 14.28 -19.63 -3.50
C LEU A 1198 14.75 -19.73 -4.95
N ARG A 1199 15.32 -18.64 -5.46
CA ARG A 1199 15.94 -18.57 -6.78
C ARG A 1199 17.44 -18.49 -6.62
N VAL A 1200 18.16 -19.36 -7.33
CA VAL A 1200 19.62 -19.40 -7.34
C VAL A 1200 20.06 -19.21 -8.77
N ASP A 1201 20.91 -18.23 -9.03
CA ASP A 1201 21.40 -17.91 -10.38
C ASP A 1201 22.80 -18.47 -10.61
N ARG A 1202 23.75 -18.08 -9.75
CA ARG A 1202 25.17 -18.41 -9.89
C ARG A 1202 25.79 -18.97 -8.63
N VAL A 1203 26.80 -19.81 -8.79
CA VAL A 1203 27.68 -20.30 -7.72
C VAL A 1203 29.13 -19.96 -8.06
N TYR A 1204 29.81 -19.33 -7.11
CA TYR A 1204 31.23 -18.97 -7.22
C TYR A 1204 32.00 -19.58 -6.05
N LEU A 1205 32.79 -20.61 -6.34
CA LEU A 1205 33.69 -21.26 -5.38
C LEU A 1205 35.07 -20.61 -5.50
N THR A 1206 35.63 -20.10 -4.40
CA THR A 1206 37.00 -19.56 -4.40
C THR A 1206 37.82 -19.94 -3.17
N GLN A 1207 39.13 -20.16 -3.35
CA GLN A 1207 40.09 -20.29 -2.24
C GLN A 1207 40.57 -18.94 -1.68
N GLY A 1208 40.36 -17.84 -2.41
CA GLY A 1208 40.81 -16.50 -2.01
C GLY A 1208 39.76 -15.72 -1.20
N ASP A 1209 40.18 -14.57 -0.68
CA ASP A 1209 39.34 -13.64 0.11
C ASP A 1209 38.53 -12.68 -0.78
N GLU A 1210 38.56 -12.83 -2.11
CA GLU A 1210 37.80 -11.97 -3.01
C GLU A 1210 36.28 -12.21 -2.92
N ILE A 1211 35.54 -11.14 -3.22
CA ILE A 1211 34.10 -11.22 -3.44
C ILE A 1211 33.83 -11.83 -4.83
N ALA A 1212 32.65 -12.43 -4.98
CA ALA A 1212 32.19 -12.88 -6.29
C ALA A 1212 32.11 -11.70 -7.28
N PRO A 1213 32.35 -11.92 -8.59
CA PRO A 1213 32.32 -10.84 -9.57
C PRO A 1213 30.89 -10.34 -9.86
N ASP A 1214 30.78 -9.10 -10.35
CA ASP A 1214 29.55 -8.58 -10.93
C ASP A 1214 29.23 -9.22 -12.29
N ASP A 1215 28.07 -8.90 -12.87
CA ASP A 1215 27.63 -9.53 -14.13
C ASP A 1215 28.56 -9.26 -15.32
N ALA A 1216 29.20 -8.09 -15.37
CA ALA A 1216 30.09 -7.73 -16.47
C ALA A 1216 31.47 -8.40 -16.36
N ALA A 1217 31.90 -8.71 -15.14
CA ALA A 1217 33.16 -9.39 -14.84
C ALA A 1217 33.00 -10.92 -14.72
N TRP A 1218 31.78 -11.45 -14.79
CA TRP A 1218 31.51 -12.88 -14.69
C TRP A 1218 32.18 -13.68 -15.81
N MET A 1219 32.83 -14.79 -15.45
CA MET A 1219 33.50 -15.70 -16.37
C MET A 1219 33.27 -17.14 -15.92
N ASP A 1220 32.61 -17.94 -16.76
CA ASP A 1220 32.35 -19.35 -16.47
C ASP A 1220 33.64 -20.17 -16.35
N SER A 1221 33.60 -21.20 -15.50
CA SER A 1221 34.64 -22.23 -15.53
C SER A 1221 34.68 -22.95 -16.88
N GLU A 1222 35.90 -23.18 -17.37
CA GLU A 1222 36.10 -24.00 -18.57
C GLU A 1222 35.50 -25.41 -18.39
N ARG A 1223 34.84 -25.90 -19.44
CA ARG A 1223 34.22 -27.24 -19.47
C ARG A 1223 34.93 -28.16 -20.45
N PHE A 1224 35.51 -29.27 -19.96
CA PHE A 1224 36.08 -30.33 -20.82
C PHE A 1224 35.72 -31.73 -20.33
N ILE A 1225 35.69 -32.67 -21.29
CA ILE A 1225 35.40 -34.10 -21.06
C ILE A 1225 36.66 -34.91 -20.69
N LYS A 1226 37.87 -34.35 -20.91
CA LYS A 1226 39.15 -35.09 -20.84
C LYS A 1226 39.87 -35.05 -19.48
#